data_AF-A0A0F9GDM7-F1
#
_entry.id   AF-A0A0F9GDM7-F1
#
_cell.length_a   1.000
_cell.length_b   1.000
_cell.length_c   1.000
_cell.angle_alpha   90.00
_cell.angle_beta   90.00
_cell.angle_gamma   90.00
#
_symmetry.space_group_name_H-M   'P 1'
#
loop_
_entity.id
_entity.type
_entity.pdbx_description
1 polymer ?
#
loop_
_entity_poly.entity_id
_entity_poly.type
_entity_poly.pdbx_seq_one_letter_code
_entity_poly.pdbx_strand_id
1 'polypeptide(L)'
;EHVPYIPEEIATTHKREVEKALKEGKPVPAEVLAEYPELKPPTEPAKEIGEGEEKPRGTSVSVMAQAIENEIVEENKSLYDEIPTYRAMNMREQAEKALALIEGDLEKAKRVAFYQEPAPPDLFPENVFSALRTYAKMNLDIDLIMDLALKEDVVREHTIMGKRIKSLDTDQDYADPVRAIREVVESRMEQKVRRGEDISALEVKLRELQVQLDKTTKERAEFTKRAERTYGKRNKLVSRTEYDSIMTRRKKEAGGFAGRAGGVAYVPTAKDFADIAKIATFHLEAMGRDFAKWSYQMTRDFGDWITPHLQDEYDKAIAEAKKAGVEIKESKRLTTKKKRLATTTGKIEVKLEELDLAKVPRIPIELDEEGQRLQTAYDLAREKYKAAQAVANIITEKEVRIIAQLSKDAAERKAVMEKSERRKENKLIGTKAEHEYGIAISLFLEYVNDLKVEANKRTMGETIRNYLKNPVDFISDAFGTMKAFTASLDDSFVGKQGRMTFLKGITGDIESLKIWTKTAVRSFKLIWDTFHHKKVMRALFADIISDPDYELLKKSKVATNVIEEEIPTDIPSRLPVVGIAFKAGGNAFVGSARYMRYALAKQYINIWRKSGVELNQRELESLGRIANSQTGRGDVKGQGKKPGFVSNVFWSIRNLRAYID
;
A
#
# COMPACT_ATOMS: atom_id res chain seq x y z
N GLU A 1 -17.63 10.86 -32.92
CA GLU A 1 -19.00 10.35 -32.74
C GLU A 1 -19.97 11.50 -32.99
N HIS A 2 -20.93 11.32 -33.90
CA HIS A 2 -22.01 12.29 -34.10
C HIS A 2 -23.03 12.07 -32.98
N VAL A 3 -23.00 12.93 -31.96
CA VAL A 3 -24.08 12.98 -30.98
C VAL A 3 -25.35 13.42 -31.74
N PRO A 4 -26.43 12.63 -31.73
CA PRO A 4 -27.64 12.99 -32.45
C PRO A 4 -28.18 14.31 -31.90
N TYR A 5 -28.36 15.28 -32.79
CA TYR A 5 -28.98 16.56 -32.45
C TYR A 5 -30.44 16.29 -32.06
N ILE A 6 -30.75 16.44 -30.77
CA ILE A 6 -32.11 16.38 -30.27
C ILE A 6 -32.69 17.80 -30.40
N PRO A 7 -33.78 18.00 -31.15
CA PRO A 7 -34.47 19.30 -31.23
C PRO A 7 -34.82 19.84 -29.84
N GLU A 8 -34.61 21.15 -29.60
CA GLU A 8 -34.84 21.82 -28.30
C GLU A 8 -36.26 21.60 -27.73
N GLU A 9 -37.26 21.38 -28.59
CA GLU A 9 -38.65 21.07 -28.19
C GLU A 9 -38.79 19.72 -27.47
N ILE A 10 -37.98 18.71 -27.83
CA ILE A 10 -38.00 17.39 -27.20
C ILE A 10 -37.31 17.45 -25.82
N ALA A 11 -36.21 18.20 -25.72
CA ALA A 11 -35.48 18.38 -24.47
C ALA A 11 -36.31 19.10 -23.39
N THR A 12 -37.11 20.09 -23.80
CA THR A 12 -38.02 20.82 -22.90
C THR A 12 -39.20 19.97 -22.44
N THR A 13 -39.71 19.08 -23.30
CA THR A 13 -40.80 18.16 -22.94
C THR A 13 -40.34 17.07 -21.97
N HIS A 14 -39.17 16.47 -22.22
CA HIS A 14 -38.59 15.45 -21.34
C HIS A 14 -38.30 16.00 -19.93
N LYS A 15 -37.73 17.20 -19.84
CA LYS A 15 -37.50 17.89 -18.56
C LYS A 15 -38.77 18.08 -17.73
N ARG A 16 -39.88 18.48 -18.37
CA ARG A 16 -41.18 18.67 -17.70
C ARG A 16 -41.76 17.37 -17.15
N GLU A 17 -41.60 16.26 -17.85
CA GLU A 17 -42.06 14.94 -17.37
C GLU A 17 -41.21 14.46 -16.19
N VAL A 18 -39.90 14.72 -16.21
CA VAL A 18 -39.01 14.42 -15.08
C VAL A 18 -39.37 15.26 -13.84
N GLU A 19 -39.59 16.56 -14.01
CA GLU A 19 -40.08 17.45 -12.94
C GLU A 19 -41.41 16.95 -12.35
N LYS A 20 -42.34 16.56 -13.21
CA LYS A 20 -43.65 16.05 -12.82
C LYS A 20 -43.52 14.73 -12.06
N ALA A 21 -42.69 13.80 -12.54
CA ALA A 21 -42.44 12.52 -11.87
C ALA A 21 -41.83 12.74 -10.47
N LEU A 22 -40.88 13.65 -10.34
CA LEU A 22 -40.29 14.02 -9.04
C LEU A 22 -41.33 14.65 -8.10
N LYS A 23 -42.16 15.56 -8.61
CA LYS A 23 -43.23 16.21 -7.82
C LYS A 23 -44.31 15.22 -7.36
N GLU A 24 -44.57 14.19 -8.15
CA GLU A 24 -45.51 13.11 -7.85
C GLU A 24 -44.88 11.99 -6.98
N GLY A 25 -43.60 12.10 -6.61
CA GLY A 25 -42.91 11.09 -5.80
C GLY A 25 -42.63 9.77 -6.54
N LYS A 26 -42.67 9.78 -7.88
CA LYS A 26 -42.36 8.61 -8.70
C LYS A 26 -40.85 8.42 -8.81
N PRO A 27 -40.34 7.17 -8.80
CA PRO A 27 -38.92 6.91 -8.95
C PRO A 27 -38.46 7.31 -10.36
N VAL A 28 -37.41 8.13 -10.44
CA VAL A 28 -36.74 8.50 -11.69
C VAL A 28 -35.37 7.82 -11.74
N PRO A 29 -34.97 7.16 -12.83
CA PRO A 29 -33.65 6.53 -12.96
C PRO A 29 -32.50 7.54 -12.76
N ALA A 30 -31.39 7.08 -12.18
CA ALA A 30 -30.25 7.94 -11.86
C ALA A 30 -29.60 8.53 -13.12
N GLU A 31 -29.66 7.82 -14.24
CA GLU A 31 -29.19 8.24 -15.56
C GLU A 31 -29.99 9.45 -16.07
N VAL A 32 -31.32 9.43 -15.90
CA VAL A 32 -32.21 10.52 -16.30
C VAL A 32 -32.00 11.76 -15.42
N LEU A 33 -31.73 11.57 -14.12
CA LEU A 33 -31.37 12.66 -13.21
C LEU A 33 -29.96 13.23 -13.45
N ALA A 34 -29.08 12.49 -14.13
CA ALA A 34 -27.76 12.99 -14.52
C ALA A 34 -27.86 13.99 -15.68
N GLU A 35 -28.87 13.85 -16.54
CA GLU A 35 -29.15 14.78 -17.66
C GLU A 35 -29.77 16.11 -17.19
N TYR A 36 -30.39 16.15 -16.00
CA TYR A 36 -31.02 17.35 -15.41
C TYR A 36 -30.50 17.63 -13.99
N PRO A 37 -29.25 18.10 -13.84
CA PRO A 37 -28.61 18.32 -12.54
C PRO A 37 -29.37 19.31 -11.64
N GLU A 38 -30.12 20.24 -12.22
CA GLU A 38 -30.98 21.21 -11.53
C GLU A 38 -32.22 20.59 -10.88
N LEU A 39 -32.63 19.38 -11.29
CA LEU A 39 -33.78 18.67 -10.74
C LEU A 39 -33.41 17.69 -9.62
N LYS A 40 -32.12 17.53 -9.32
CA LYS A 40 -31.70 16.72 -8.17
C LYS A 40 -32.24 17.39 -6.91
N PRO A 41 -33.06 16.69 -6.09
CA PRO A 41 -33.48 17.24 -4.81
C PRO A 41 -32.22 17.63 -4.03
N PRO A 42 -32.23 18.78 -3.33
CA PRO A 42 -31.12 19.16 -2.50
C PRO A 42 -30.80 17.97 -1.60
N THR A 43 -29.58 17.45 -1.69
CA THR A 43 -29.18 16.30 -0.88
C THR A 43 -29.18 16.82 0.54
N GLU A 44 -30.20 16.47 1.34
CA GLU A 44 -30.18 16.82 2.75
C GLU A 44 -28.86 16.26 3.31
N PRO A 45 -28.03 17.12 3.94
CA PRO A 45 -26.78 16.65 4.50
C PRO A 45 -27.10 15.51 5.45
N ALA A 46 -26.50 14.34 5.21
CA ALA A 46 -26.69 13.18 6.05
C ALA A 46 -26.46 13.63 7.50
N LYS A 47 -27.47 13.48 8.37
CA LYS A 47 -27.35 13.83 9.78
C LYS A 47 -26.09 13.18 10.31
N GLU A 48 -25.17 13.99 10.84
CA GLU A 48 -23.94 13.49 11.44
C GLU A 48 -24.30 12.57 12.62
N ILE A 49 -23.86 11.32 12.53
CA ILE A 49 -24.16 10.27 13.51
C ILE A 49 -23.06 10.28 14.57
N GLY A 50 -23.42 10.49 15.83
CA GLY A 50 -22.52 10.45 16.99
C GLY A 50 -22.48 11.73 17.83
N GLU A 51 -22.37 11.57 19.16
CA GLU A 51 -22.21 12.68 20.14
C GLU A 51 -20.75 12.94 20.55
N GLY A 52 -19.81 12.16 20.01
CA GLY A 52 -18.39 12.26 20.39
C GLY A 52 -17.65 13.45 19.78
N GLU A 53 -16.39 13.61 20.17
CA GLU A 53 -15.54 14.70 19.70
C GLU A 53 -15.47 14.76 18.17
N GLU A 54 -15.62 15.96 17.61
CA GLU A 54 -15.40 16.20 16.19
C GLU A 54 -13.93 15.91 15.83
N LYS A 55 -13.74 14.92 14.96
CA LYS A 55 -12.44 14.56 14.41
C LYS A 55 -12.44 14.85 12.90
N PRO A 56 -11.33 15.35 12.35
CA PRO A 56 -11.19 15.48 10.91
C PRO A 56 -11.14 14.09 10.27
N ARG A 57 -11.83 13.89 9.14
CA ARG A 57 -11.79 12.62 8.39
C ARG A 57 -10.36 12.26 8.01
N GLY A 58 -9.87 11.10 8.48
CA GLY A 58 -8.49 10.66 8.26
C GLY A 58 -8.11 10.53 6.78
N THR A 59 -9.04 10.06 5.94
CA THR A 59 -8.87 10.04 4.47
C THR A 59 -8.79 11.44 3.88
N SER A 60 -9.61 12.38 4.32
CA SER A 60 -9.52 13.79 3.88
C SER A 60 -8.19 14.40 4.31
N VAL A 61 -7.70 14.10 5.51
CA VAL A 61 -6.37 14.54 5.99
C VAL A 61 -5.23 13.87 5.19
N SER A 62 -5.35 12.59 4.86
CA SER A 62 -4.35 11.85 4.09
C SER A 62 -4.30 12.29 2.63
N VAL A 63 -5.46 12.44 1.99
CA VAL A 63 -5.58 12.97 0.63
C VAL A 63 -5.07 14.41 0.60
N MET A 64 -5.34 15.21 1.63
CA MET A 64 -4.77 16.54 1.75
C MET A 64 -3.25 16.49 1.91
N ALA A 65 -2.71 15.63 2.79
CA ALA A 65 -1.27 15.47 2.95
C ALA A 65 -0.58 15.02 1.66
N GLN A 66 -1.19 14.07 0.93
CA GLN A 66 -0.67 13.53 -0.32
C GLN A 66 -0.84 14.52 -1.49
N ALA A 67 -1.93 15.30 -1.52
CA ALA A 67 -2.09 16.39 -2.46
C ALA A 67 -1.09 17.52 -2.16
N ILE A 68 -0.77 17.80 -0.88
CA ILE A 68 0.27 18.75 -0.48
C ILE A 68 1.63 18.24 -0.96
N GLU A 69 1.92 16.95 -0.74
CA GLU A 69 3.15 16.28 -1.16
C GLU A 69 3.31 16.25 -2.69
N ASN A 70 2.21 16.12 -3.43
CA ASN A 70 2.18 16.11 -4.89
C ASN A 70 1.94 17.50 -5.51
N GLU A 71 1.94 18.58 -4.72
CA GLU A 71 1.74 19.97 -5.17
C GLU A 71 0.38 20.26 -5.85
N ILE A 72 -0.63 19.40 -5.66
CA ILE A 72 -1.97 19.51 -6.28
C ILE A 72 -2.86 20.57 -5.57
N VAL A 73 -2.45 21.06 -4.40
CA VAL A 73 -3.31 21.79 -3.43
C VAL A 73 -3.55 23.27 -3.76
N GLU A 74 -2.77 23.83 -4.67
CA GLU A 74 -2.82 25.28 -4.94
C GLU A 74 -4.12 25.73 -5.63
N GLU A 75 -4.73 24.90 -6.48
CA GLU A 75 -5.88 25.30 -7.32
C GLU A 75 -7.24 25.29 -6.60
N ASN A 76 -7.41 24.58 -5.48
CA ASN A 76 -8.73 24.36 -4.85
C ASN A 76 -8.79 24.70 -3.34
N LYS A 77 -8.03 25.70 -2.87
CA LYS A 77 -7.91 26.02 -1.43
C LYS A 77 -9.24 26.26 -0.70
N SER A 78 -10.26 26.81 -1.37
CA SER A 78 -11.61 27.01 -0.78
C SER A 78 -12.39 25.72 -0.56
N LEU A 79 -12.02 24.62 -1.24
CA LEU A 79 -12.59 23.30 -1.02
C LEU A 79 -12.06 22.62 0.25
N TYR A 80 -11.03 23.20 0.89
CA TYR A 80 -10.28 22.58 1.99
C TYR A 80 -10.27 23.38 3.30
N ASP A 81 -10.84 24.60 3.33
CA ASP A 81 -10.99 25.37 4.58
C ASP A 81 -11.99 24.72 5.55
N GLU A 82 -12.82 23.79 5.06
CA GLU A 82 -13.71 22.94 5.84
C GLU A 82 -13.37 21.47 5.57
N ILE A 83 -12.24 20.98 6.13
CA ILE A 83 -11.99 19.54 6.16
C ILE A 83 -13.20 18.92 6.83
N PRO A 84 -13.98 18.06 6.13
CA PRO A 84 -15.18 17.49 6.70
C PRO A 84 -14.83 16.83 8.03
N THR A 85 -15.36 17.38 9.11
CA THR A 85 -15.27 16.76 10.42
C THR A 85 -16.34 15.69 10.49
N TYR A 86 -16.16 14.77 11.42
CA TYR A 86 -17.20 13.83 11.81
C TYR A 86 -17.09 13.67 13.31
N ARG A 87 -18.23 13.54 13.98
CA ARG A 87 -18.22 13.18 15.40
C ARG A 87 -17.78 11.74 15.53
N ALA A 88 -16.67 11.54 16.25
CA ALA A 88 -16.12 10.22 16.44
C ALA A 88 -17.05 9.42 17.34
N MET A 89 -17.60 8.33 16.83
CA MET A 89 -18.47 7.47 17.64
C MET A 89 -17.72 6.87 18.83
N ASN A 90 -18.35 6.95 20.00
CA ASN A 90 -17.83 6.36 21.22
C ASN A 90 -18.16 4.86 21.22
N MET A 91 -17.14 4.01 21.06
CA MET A 91 -17.32 2.55 21.01
C MET A 91 -17.92 1.98 22.29
N ARG A 92 -17.72 2.63 23.45
CA ARG A 92 -18.34 2.21 24.71
C ARG A 92 -19.85 2.43 24.67
N GLU A 93 -20.27 3.60 24.22
CA GLU A 93 -21.70 3.94 24.09
C GLU A 93 -22.39 3.05 23.04
N GLN A 94 -21.71 2.75 21.92
CA GLN A 94 -22.19 1.78 20.95
C GLN A 94 -22.41 0.39 21.56
N ALA A 95 -21.49 -0.07 22.41
CA ALA A 95 -21.62 -1.34 23.11
C ALA A 95 -22.77 -1.32 24.12
N GLU A 96 -22.93 -0.23 24.88
CA GLU A 96 -24.03 -0.05 25.84
C GLU A 96 -25.39 -0.02 25.12
N LYS A 97 -25.52 0.71 24.01
CA LYS A 97 -26.73 0.74 23.17
C LYS A 97 -27.04 -0.62 22.53
N ALA A 98 -26.00 -1.33 22.06
CA ALA A 98 -26.16 -2.68 21.52
C ALA A 98 -26.64 -3.68 22.59
N LEU A 99 -26.07 -3.61 23.80
CA LEU A 99 -26.50 -4.43 24.93
C LEU A 99 -27.94 -4.10 25.34
N ALA A 100 -28.29 -2.81 25.46
CA ALA A 100 -29.65 -2.39 25.77
C ALA A 100 -30.68 -2.89 24.73
N LEU A 101 -30.30 -2.90 23.44
CA LEU A 101 -31.14 -3.47 22.38
C LEU A 101 -31.32 -4.98 22.53
N ILE A 102 -30.25 -5.71 22.89
CA ILE A 102 -30.28 -7.16 23.12
C ILE A 102 -31.13 -7.51 24.35
N GLU A 103 -30.98 -6.76 25.45
CA GLU A 103 -31.72 -6.95 26.70
C GLU A 103 -33.20 -6.59 26.55
N GLY A 104 -33.52 -5.56 25.76
CA GLY A 104 -34.89 -5.11 25.53
C GLY A 104 -35.67 -5.96 24.52
N ASP A 105 -35.05 -6.29 23.37
CA ASP A 105 -35.68 -7.06 22.29
C ASP A 105 -34.62 -7.83 21.49
N LEU A 106 -34.34 -9.06 21.94
CA LEU A 106 -33.35 -9.95 21.34
C LEU A 106 -33.65 -10.24 19.85
N GLU A 107 -34.92 -10.37 19.46
CA GLU A 107 -35.29 -10.66 18.07
C GLU A 107 -35.10 -9.44 17.17
N LYS A 108 -35.39 -8.24 17.67
CA LYS A 108 -35.04 -7.00 16.96
C LYS A 108 -33.53 -6.83 16.85
N ALA A 109 -32.77 -7.13 17.90
CA ALA A 109 -31.31 -7.12 17.84
C ALA A 109 -30.79 -8.06 16.74
N LYS A 110 -31.36 -9.29 16.63
CA LYS A 110 -31.03 -10.23 15.55
C LYS A 110 -31.33 -9.64 14.17
N ARG A 111 -32.53 -9.10 13.95
CA ARG A 111 -32.91 -8.48 12.67
C ARG A 111 -31.98 -7.31 12.30
N VAL A 112 -31.61 -6.48 13.27
CA VAL A 112 -30.66 -5.38 13.08
C VAL A 112 -29.26 -5.90 12.72
N ALA A 113 -28.74 -6.87 13.46
CA ALA A 113 -27.44 -7.48 13.20
C ALA A 113 -27.37 -8.24 11.87
N PHE A 114 -28.52 -8.68 11.35
CA PHE A 114 -28.67 -9.35 10.06
C PHE A 114 -29.03 -8.37 8.93
N TYR A 115 -29.03 -7.05 9.19
CA TYR A 115 -29.38 -6.00 8.22
C TYR A 115 -30.80 -6.16 7.64
N GLN A 116 -31.69 -6.84 8.36
CA GLN A 116 -33.11 -7.01 7.98
C GLN A 116 -33.96 -5.84 8.47
N GLU A 117 -33.51 -5.16 9.52
CA GLU A 117 -34.13 -3.96 10.07
C GLU A 117 -33.04 -2.89 10.23
N PRO A 118 -33.30 -1.61 9.91
CA PRO A 118 -32.32 -0.56 10.13
C PRO A 118 -31.98 -0.47 11.62
N ALA A 119 -30.69 -0.30 11.92
CA ALA A 119 -30.25 -0.09 13.28
C ALA A 119 -30.86 1.21 13.84
N PRO A 120 -31.10 1.28 15.17
CA PRO A 120 -31.47 2.53 15.82
C PRO A 120 -30.52 3.66 15.45
N PRO A 121 -31.00 4.93 15.43
CA PRO A 121 -30.13 6.09 15.24
C PRO A 121 -28.95 6.02 16.20
N ASP A 122 -27.75 6.32 15.71
CA ASP A 122 -26.50 6.24 16.48
C ASP A 122 -26.14 4.85 16.99
N LEU A 123 -26.56 3.79 16.30
CA LEU A 123 -26.11 2.43 16.57
C LEU A 123 -25.75 1.73 15.26
N PHE A 124 -24.56 1.13 15.19
CA PHE A 124 -24.17 0.35 14.03
C PHE A 124 -24.64 -1.10 14.14
N PRO A 125 -25.18 -1.68 13.04
CA PRO A 125 -25.57 -3.09 13.02
C PRO A 125 -24.38 -4.02 13.30
N GLU A 126 -23.15 -3.65 12.92
CA GLU A 126 -21.93 -4.41 13.21
C GLU A 126 -21.64 -4.50 14.72
N ASN A 127 -21.94 -3.43 15.47
CA ASN A 127 -21.78 -3.40 16.92
C ASN A 127 -22.84 -4.27 17.60
N VAL A 128 -24.08 -4.26 17.09
CA VAL A 128 -25.15 -5.18 17.53
C VAL A 128 -24.77 -6.62 17.26
N PHE A 129 -24.22 -6.91 16.07
CA PHE A 129 -23.73 -8.25 15.72
C PHE A 129 -22.63 -8.74 16.67
N SER A 130 -21.64 -7.89 16.97
CA SER A 130 -20.55 -8.24 17.89
C SER A 130 -21.04 -8.46 19.32
N ALA A 131 -22.00 -7.63 19.78
CA ALA A 131 -22.63 -7.77 21.09
C ALA A 131 -23.45 -9.06 21.17
N LEU A 132 -24.28 -9.38 20.15
CA LEU A 132 -25.03 -10.64 20.06
C LEU A 132 -24.12 -11.86 20.08
N ARG A 133 -23.00 -11.81 19.37
CA ARG A 133 -22.01 -12.90 19.39
C ARG A 133 -21.42 -13.12 20.77
N THR A 134 -21.20 -12.04 21.52
CA THR A 134 -20.69 -12.11 22.90
C THR A 134 -21.76 -12.65 23.83
N TYR A 135 -22.98 -12.13 23.73
CA TYR A 135 -24.16 -12.61 24.46
C TYR A 135 -24.40 -14.11 24.23
N ALA A 136 -24.38 -14.58 22.98
CA ALA A 136 -24.60 -15.98 22.63
C ALA A 136 -23.52 -16.90 23.23
N LYS A 137 -22.26 -16.44 23.26
CA LYS A 137 -21.16 -17.17 23.91
C LYS A 137 -21.31 -17.25 25.42
N MET A 138 -21.69 -16.14 26.07
CA MET A 138 -21.85 -16.10 27.52
C MET A 138 -23.01 -16.98 28.00
N ASN A 139 -24.08 -17.06 27.22
CA ASN A 139 -25.25 -17.88 27.52
C ASN A 139 -25.20 -19.28 26.92
N LEU A 140 -24.14 -19.62 26.18
CA LEU A 140 -24.01 -20.88 25.43
C LEU A 140 -25.20 -21.17 24.50
N ASP A 141 -25.76 -20.12 23.88
CA ASP A 141 -26.88 -20.21 22.93
C ASP A 141 -26.37 -20.70 21.57
N ILE A 142 -26.37 -22.03 21.39
CA ILE A 142 -25.82 -22.71 20.21
C ILE A 142 -26.56 -22.31 18.95
N ASP A 143 -27.89 -22.15 19.01
CA ASP A 143 -28.70 -21.80 17.85
C ASP A 143 -28.38 -20.39 17.36
N LEU A 144 -28.24 -19.43 18.28
CA LEU A 144 -27.83 -18.08 17.93
C LEU A 144 -26.40 -18.03 17.38
N ILE A 145 -25.48 -18.84 17.92
CA ILE A 145 -24.11 -18.96 17.37
C ILE A 145 -24.15 -19.47 15.92
N MET A 146 -24.98 -20.49 15.64
CA MET A 146 -25.14 -21.06 14.30
C MET A 146 -25.78 -20.07 13.33
N ASP A 147 -26.81 -19.34 13.77
CA ASP A 147 -27.45 -18.29 12.99
C ASP A 147 -26.47 -17.16 12.62
N LEU A 148 -25.67 -16.69 13.58
CA LEU A 148 -24.64 -15.67 13.36
C LEU A 148 -23.53 -16.16 12.43
N ALA A 149 -23.26 -17.45 12.37
CA ALA A 149 -22.19 -18.02 11.56
C ALA A 149 -22.64 -18.37 10.12
N LEU A 150 -23.90 -18.78 9.93
CA LEU A 150 -24.36 -19.44 8.71
C LEU A 150 -25.38 -18.66 7.89
N LYS A 151 -26.09 -17.66 8.46
CA LYS A 151 -27.08 -16.91 7.69
C LYS A 151 -26.43 -16.15 6.52
N GLU A 152 -26.99 -16.34 5.33
CA GLU A 152 -26.42 -15.85 4.07
C GLU A 152 -26.27 -14.32 4.07
N ASP A 153 -27.23 -13.59 4.61
CA ASP A 153 -27.20 -12.12 4.67
C ASP A 153 -26.01 -11.59 5.49
N VAL A 154 -25.70 -12.24 6.62
CA VAL A 154 -24.53 -11.91 7.45
C VAL A 154 -23.24 -12.13 6.69
N VAL A 155 -23.09 -13.33 6.10
CA VAL A 155 -21.89 -13.71 5.36
C VAL A 155 -21.69 -12.77 4.16
N ARG A 156 -22.78 -12.38 3.49
CA ARG A 156 -22.75 -11.44 2.35
C ARG A 156 -22.26 -10.06 2.78
N GLU A 157 -22.84 -9.45 3.82
CA GLU A 157 -22.47 -8.10 4.25
C GLU A 157 -21.05 -8.03 4.81
N HIS A 158 -20.62 -9.00 5.63
CA HIS A 158 -19.23 -9.09 6.08
C HIS A 158 -18.25 -9.27 4.91
N THR A 159 -18.64 -10.02 3.88
CA THR A 159 -17.83 -10.17 2.65
C THR A 159 -17.75 -8.85 1.88
N ILE A 160 -18.85 -8.09 1.78
CA ILE A 160 -18.87 -6.76 1.14
C ILE A 160 -17.97 -5.79 1.91
N MET A 161 -18.07 -5.76 3.24
CA MET A 161 -17.24 -4.91 4.10
C MET A 161 -15.76 -5.29 4.02
N GLY A 162 -15.43 -6.59 4.06
CA GLY A 162 -14.08 -7.08 3.85
C GLY A 162 -13.51 -6.72 2.48
N LYS A 163 -14.34 -6.75 1.43
CA LYS A 163 -13.96 -6.27 0.09
C LYS A 163 -13.72 -4.76 0.05
N ARG A 164 -14.54 -3.95 0.75
CA ARG A 164 -14.36 -2.49 0.88
C ARG A 164 -13.07 -2.13 1.60
N ILE A 165 -12.75 -2.80 2.70
CA ILE A 165 -11.48 -2.61 3.42
C ILE A 165 -10.31 -3.01 2.51
N LYS A 166 -10.42 -4.15 1.82
CA LYS A 166 -9.37 -4.62 0.93
C LYS A 166 -9.17 -3.73 -0.30
N SER A 167 -10.22 -3.08 -0.81
CA SER A 167 -10.09 -2.08 -1.89
C SER A 167 -9.46 -0.77 -1.44
N LEU A 168 -9.38 -0.50 -0.13
CA LEU A 168 -8.61 0.61 0.41
C LEU A 168 -7.12 0.24 0.57
N ASP A 169 -6.80 -1.05 0.53
CA ASP A 169 -5.43 -1.60 0.64
C ASP A 169 -4.77 -1.85 -0.73
N THR A 170 -5.51 -1.64 -1.84
CA THR A 170 -5.08 -2.07 -3.19
C THR A 170 -4.04 -1.19 -3.89
N ASP A 171 -3.71 -0.01 -3.36
CA ASP A 171 -2.73 0.92 -3.96
C ASP A 171 -1.26 0.69 -3.52
N GLN A 172 -0.96 -0.41 -2.84
CA GLN A 172 0.40 -0.68 -2.38
C GLN A 172 1.34 -1.11 -3.52
N ASP A 173 2.46 -0.39 -3.66
CA ASP A 173 3.56 -0.71 -4.57
C ASP A 173 4.17 -2.07 -4.23
N TYR A 174 4.44 -2.91 -5.24
CA TYR A 174 5.00 -4.26 -5.06
C TYR A 174 6.36 -4.26 -4.33
N ALA A 175 7.03 -3.12 -4.35
CA ALA A 175 8.32 -2.89 -3.76
C ALA A 175 8.25 -2.16 -2.40
N ASP A 176 7.13 -2.21 -1.67
CA ASP A 176 7.06 -1.62 -0.33
C ASP A 176 8.00 -2.36 0.66
N PRO A 177 9.07 -1.70 1.15
CA PRO A 177 10.04 -2.34 2.03
C PRO A 177 9.43 -2.63 3.42
N VAL A 178 8.46 -1.85 3.88
CA VAL A 178 7.83 -2.02 5.19
C VAL A 178 6.99 -3.28 5.20
N ARG A 179 6.15 -3.46 4.18
CA ARG A 179 5.37 -4.68 4.00
C ARG A 179 6.26 -5.92 3.87
N ALA A 180 7.31 -5.85 3.05
CA ALA A 180 8.23 -6.97 2.89
C ALA A 180 8.90 -7.39 4.21
N ILE A 181 9.36 -6.42 5.01
CA ILE A 181 9.91 -6.68 6.35
C ILE A 181 8.85 -7.35 7.23
N ARG A 182 7.61 -6.84 7.22
CA ARG A 182 6.50 -7.42 7.99
C ARG A 182 6.22 -8.87 7.60
N GLU A 183 6.13 -9.19 6.31
CA GLU A 183 5.88 -10.56 5.84
C GLU A 183 7.01 -11.54 6.25
N VAL A 184 8.27 -11.09 6.23
CA VAL A 184 9.42 -11.89 6.69
C VAL A 184 9.35 -12.13 8.20
N VAL A 185 9.04 -11.08 8.97
CA VAL A 185 8.89 -11.15 10.43
C VAL A 185 7.74 -12.08 10.81
N GLU A 186 6.57 -11.94 10.19
CA GLU A 186 5.41 -12.83 10.39
C GLU A 186 5.76 -14.29 10.07
N SER A 187 6.43 -14.55 8.94
CA SER A 187 6.86 -15.92 8.56
C SER A 187 7.80 -16.55 9.59
N ARG A 188 8.76 -15.78 10.11
CA ARG A 188 9.70 -16.26 11.15
C ARG A 188 9.02 -16.41 12.51
N MET A 189 8.06 -15.55 12.85
CA MET A 189 7.24 -15.70 14.07
C MET A 189 6.39 -16.98 14.02
N GLU A 190 5.72 -17.25 12.89
CA GLU A 190 4.98 -18.50 12.70
C GLU A 190 5.89 -19.73 12.85
N GLN A 191 7.14 -19.66 12.38
CA GLN A 191 8.11 -20.73 12.58
C GLN A 191 8.44 -20.95 14.06
N LYS A 192 8.67 -19.87 14.81
CA LYS A 192 8.92 -19.94 16.27
C LYS A 192 7.75 -20.56 17.02
N VAL A 193 6.52 -20.16 16.68
CA VAL A 193 5.30 -20.78 17.22
C VAL A 193 5.25 -22.27 16.90
N ARG A 194 5.56 -22.67 15.66
CA ARG A 194 5.61 -24.08 15.25
C ARG A 194 6.69 -24.87 16.01
N ARG A 195 7.77 -24.22 16.44
CA ARG A 195 8.81 -24.81 17.30
C ARG A 195 8.44 -24.86 18.78
N GLY A 196 7.29 -24.29 19.17
CA GLY A 196 6.86 -24.22 20.56
C GLY A 196 7.62 -23.16 21.38
N GLU A 197 8.28 -22.20 20.73
CA GLU A 197 8.86 -21.05 21.42
C GLU A 197 7.74 -20.12 21.90
N ASP A 198 7.80 -19.69 23.16
CA ASP A 198 6.84 -18.73 23.71
C ASP A 198 7.08 -17.34 23.09
N ILE A 199 6.15 -16.92 22.22
CA ILE A 199 6.17 -15.62 21.56
C ILE A 199 5.29 -14.57 22.27
N SER A 200 4.59 -14.93 23.35
CA SER A 200 3.62 -14.04 24.00
C SER A 200 4.25 -12.72 24.46
N ALA A 201 5.47 -12.78 25.02
CA ALA A 201 6.24 -11.60 25.41
C ALA A 201 6.60 -10.69 24.24
N LEU A 202 6.84 -11.24 23.04
CA LEU A 202 7.14 -10.48 21.83
C LEU A 202 5.88 -9.79 21.27
N GLU A 203 4.74 -10.48 21.28
CA GLU A 203 3.46 -9.92 20.83
C GLU A 203 3.00 -8.75 21.72
N VAL A 204 3.11 -8.92 23.05
CA VAL A 204 2.80 -7.84 24.01
C VAL A 204 3.68 -6.63 23.75
N LYS A 205 4.99 -6.84 23.61
CA LYS A 205 5.93 -5.76 23.33
C LYS A 205 5.64 -5.04 22.00
N LEU A 206 5.25 -5.78 20.95
CA LEU A 206 4.85 -5.20 19.67
C LEU A 206 3.60 -4.31 19.80
N ARG A 207 2.58 -4.75 20.54
CA ARG A 207 1.38 -3.94 20.79
C ARG A 207 1.69 -2.68 21.58
N GLU A 208 2.51 -2.78 22.63
CA GLU A 208 2.95 -1.62 23.42
C GLU A 208 3.69 -0.59 22.56
N LEU A 209 4.59 -1.06 21.68
CA LEU A 209 5.31 -0.18 20.76
C LEU A 209 4.39 0.52 19.77
N GLN A 210 3.38 -0.19 19.25
CA GLN A 210 2.38 0.37 18.35
C GLN A 210 1.58 1.49 19.05
N VAL A 211 1.09 1.24 20.26
CA VAL A 211 0.36 2.24 21.06
C VAL A 211 1.23 3.46 21.34
N GLN A 212 2.51 3.26 21.68
CA GLN A 212 3.45 4.36 21.88
C GLN A 212 3.74 5.11 20.58
N LEU A 213 3.82 4.44 19.43
CA LEU A 213 4.00 5.09 18.13
C LEU A 213 2.84 6.04 17.84
N ASP A 214 1.61 5.54 17.96
CA ASP A 214 0.39 6.33 17.76
C ASP A 214 0.30 7.51 18.72
N LYS A 215 0.77 7.35 19.97
CA LYS A 215 0.88 8.44 20.93
C LYS A 215 1.91 9.49 20.49
N THR A 216 3.10 9.05 20.06
CA THR A 216 4.19 9.97 19.67
C THR A 216 3.85 10.73 18.39
N THR A 217 3.19 10.07 17.43
CA THR A 217 2.72 10.73 16.19
C THR A 217 1.63 11.75 16.50
N LYS A 218 0.70 11.45 17.42
CA LYS A 218 -0.27 12.44 17.93
C LYS A 218 0.41 13.62 18.63
N GLU A 219 1.32 13.37 19.57
CA GLU A 219 2.07 14.43 20.27
C GLU A 219 2.89 15.29 19.31
N ARG A 220 3.52 14.68 18.30
CA ARG A 220 4.25 15.40 17.25
C ARG A 220 3.30 16.24 16.41
N ALA A 221 2.16 15.70 16.00
CA ALA A 221 1.15 16.45 15.25
C ALA A 221 0.58 17.62 16.06
N GLU A 222 0.31 17.42 17.35
CA GLU A 222 -0.12 18.49 18.26
C GLU A 222 0.97 19.55 18.46
N PHE A 223 2.22 19.12 18.58
CA PHE A 223 3.36 20.03 18.65
C PHE A 223 3.48 20.85 17.37
N THR A 224 3.36 20.24 16.18
CA THR A 224 3.35 20.95 14.89
C THR A 224 2.21 21.96 14.84
N LYS A 225 0.98 21.56 15.23
CA LYS A 225 -0.18 22.47 15.32
C LYS A 225 0.06 23.62 16.30
N ARG A 226 0.70 23.37 17.44
CA ARG A 226 1.03 24.41 18.43
C ARG A 226 2.13 25.35 17.93
N ALA A 227 3.13 24.80 17.25
CA ALA A 227 4.20 25.55 16.60
C ALA A 227 3.61 26.46 15.51
N GLU A 228 2.72 25.94 14.66
CA GLU A 228 1.97 26.73 13.65
C GLU A 228 1.13 27.83 14.29
N ARG A 229 0.39 27.52 15.36
CA ARG A 229 -0.40 28.52 16.11
C ARG A 229 0.45 29.62 16.74
N THR A 230 1.73 29.40 16.99
CA THR A 230 2.63 30.40 17.60
C THR A 230 3.59 31.03 16.58
N TYR A 231 3.65 30.48 15.37
CA TYR A 231 4.51 30.90 14.28
C TYR A 231 4.23 32.35 13.88
N GLY A 232 5.24 33.20 14.03
CA GLY A 232 5.16 34.62 13.68
C GLY A 232 4.27 35.48 14.58
N LYS A 233 3.64 34.95 15.63
CA LYS A 233 2.83 35.74 16.57
C LYS A 233 3.63 36.77 17.38
N ARG A 234 4.94 36.57 17.51
CA ARG A 234 5.86 37.44 18.26
C ARG A 234 6.76 38.28 17.35
N ASN A 235 6.50 38.27 16.05
CA ASN A 235 7.26 39.06 15.10
C ASN A 235 7.02 40.55 15.33
N LYS A 236 8.08 41.34 15.21
CA LYS A 236 8.07 42.78 15.47
C LYS A 236 8.16 43.59 14.18
N LEU A 237 8.86 43.07 13.18
CA LEU A 237 9.10 43.76 11.92
C LEU A 237 7.95 43.60 10.95
N VAL A 238 7.51 42.35 10.78
CA VAL A 238 6.40 42.02 9.90
C VAL A 238 5.39 41.25 10.73
N SER A 239 4.23 41.87 10.93
CA SER A 239 3.15 41.25 11.70
C SER A 239 2.55 40.07 10.94
N ARG A 240 1.90 39.14 11.65
CA ARG A 240 1.22 38.00 11.01
C ARG A 240 0.13 38.45 10.04
N THR A 241 -0.64 39.47 10.41
CA THR A 241 -1.69 40.05 9.56
C THR A 241 -1.11 40.69 8.30
N GLU A 242 0.03 41.37 8.39
CA GLU A 242 0.73 41.91 7.23
C GLU A 242 1.21 40.79 6.30
N TYR A 243 1.87 39.76 6.85
CA TYR A 243 2.28 38.57 6.10
C TYR A 243 1.08 37.92 5.38
N ASP A 244 -0.02 37.66 6.09
CA ASP A 244 -1.21 37.03 5.52
C ASP A 244 -1.86 37.93 4.44
N SER A 245 -1.80 39.26 4.60
CA SER A 245 -2.28 40.21 3.59
C SER A 245 -1.43 40.19 2.32
N ILE A 246 -0.11 40.09 2.45
CA ILE A 246 0.82 39.98 1.31
C ILE A 246 0.60 38.66 0.59
N MET A 247 0.49 37.56 1.33
CA MET A 247 0.19 36.23 0.76
C MET A 247 -1.15 36.22 0.05
N THR A 248 -2.19 36.83 0.62
CA THR A 248 -3.52 36.92 0.00
C THR A 248 -3.49 37.78 -1.27
N ARG A 249 -2.82 38.94 -1.22
CA ARG A 249 -2.65 39.82 -2.38
C ARG A 249 -1.89 39.11 -3.49
N ARG A 250 -0.76 38.47 -3.17
CA ARG A 250 0.01 37.67 -4.12
C ARG A 250 -0.83 36.55 -4.70
N LYS A 251 -1.58 35.80 -3.89
CA LYS A 251 -2.46 34.74 -4.40
C LYS A 251 -3.50 35.27 -5.40
N LYS A 252 -4.05 36.46 -5.14
CA LYS A 252 -5.00 37.14 -6.04
C LYS A 252 -4.33 37.66 -7.32
N GLU A 253 -3.16 38.30 -7.21
CA GLU A 253 -2.41 38.86 -8.35
C GLU A 253 -1.75 37.77 -9.21
N ALA A 254 -1.34 36.67 -8.57
CA ALA A 254 -0.78 35.50 -9.22
C ALA A 254 -1.86 34.64 -9.91
N GLY A 255 -3.15 34.82 -9.60
CA GLY A 255 -4.28 34.33 -10.41
C GLY A 255 -4.16 32.89 -10.96
N GLY A 256 -3.59 31.95 -10.20
CA GLY A 256 -3.36 30.56 -10.66
C GLY A 256 -1.91 30.26 -11.09
N PHE A 257 -0.91 30.73 -10.35
CA PHE A 257 0.51 30.48 -10.67
C PHE A 257 0.93 29.02 -10.66
N ALA A 258 0.29 28.19 -9.86
CA ALA A 258 0.57 26.76 -9.80
C ALA A 258 0.11 25.98 -11.05
N GLY A 259 -0.61 26.62 -11.98
CA GLY A 259 -1.28 25.92 -13.09
C GLY A 259 -0.83 26.28 -14.51
N ARG A 260 0.13 27.20 -14.73
CA ARG A 260 0.62 27.47 -16.11
C ARG A 260 1.59 26.38 -16.55
N ALA A 261 1.04 25.24 -16.96
CA ALA A 261 1.69 24.15 -17.69
C ALA A 261 2.26 24.57 -19.08
N GLY A 262 2.47 25.87 -19.33
CA GLY A 262 2.89 26.45 -20.60
C GLY A 262 4.34 26.92 -20.67
N GLY A 263 5.19 26.64 -19.67
CA GLY A 263 6.64 26.86 -19.76
C GLY A 263 7.12 28.32 -19.87
N VAL A 264 6.24 29.31 -19.71
CA VAL A 264 6.66 30.72 -19.70
C VAL A 264 7.18 31.05 -18.30
N ALA A 265 8.51 31.13 -18.16
CA ALA A 265 9.17 31.52 -16.92
C ALA A 265 8.60 32.87 -16.44
N TYR A 266 8.00 32.87 -15.26
CA TYR A 266 7.56 34.11 -14.65
C TYR A 266 8.76 35.00 -14.35
N VAL A 267 8.64 36.27 -14.74
CA VAL A 267 9.62 37.29 -14.42
C VAL A 267 9.06 38.11 -13.26
N PRO A 268 9.63 38.02 -12.05
CA PRO A 268 9.15 38.77 -10.89
C PRO A 268 9.33 40.27 -11.11
N THR A 269 8.32 41.05 -10.75
CA THR A 269 8.40 42.51 -10.79
C THR A 269 9.13 43.05 -9.56
N ALA A 270 9.54 44.32 -9.59
CA ALA A 270 10.12 44.98 -8.41
C ALA A 270 9.18 44.96 -7.19
N LYS A 271 7.86 44.98 -7.42
CA LYS A 271 6.85 44.86 -6.38
C LYS A 271 6.85 43.46 -5.75
N ASP A 272 7.04 42.42 -6.56
CA ASP A 272 7.11 41.04 -6.08
C ASP A 272 8.32 40.83 -5.17
N PHE A 273 9.48 41.41 -5.52
CA PHE A 273 10.67 41.38 -4.67
C PHE A 273 10.49 42.15 -3.36
N ALA A 274 9.75 43.26 -3.36
CA ALA A 274 9.43 43.96 -2.11
C ALA A 274 8.55 43.10 -1.18
N ASP A 275 7.59 42.37 -1.74
CA ASP A 275 6.73 41.45 -0.98
C ASP A 275 7.51 40.23 -0.47
N ILE A 276 8.43 39.71 -1.30
CA ILE A 276 9.35 38.62 -0.93
C ILE A 276 10.24 39.05 0.24
N ALA A 277 10.81 40.25 0.20
CA ALA A 277 11.66 40.76 1.28
C ALA A 277 10.89 40.84 2.62
N LYS A 278 9.62 41.26 2.60
CA LYS A 278 8.79 41.28 3.81
C LYS A 278 8.46 39.88 4.33
N ILE A 279 8.12 38.96 3.44
CA ILE A 279 7.87 37.56 3.79
C ILE A 279 9.16 36.91 4.34
N ALA A 280 10.30 37.16 3.70
CA ALA A 280 11.61 36.77 4.16
C ALA A 280 11.89 37.25 5.60
N THR A 281 11.67 38.54 5.87
CA THR A 281 11.83 39.13 7.20
C THR A 281 10.86 38.50 8.22
N PHE A 282 9.62 38.21 7.83
CA PHE A 282 8.66 37.49 8.67
C PHE A 282 9.16 36.09 9.09
N HIS A 283 9.61 35.28 8.13
CA HIS A 283 10.14 33.94 8.43
C HIS A 283 11.43 33.98 9.27
N LEU A 284 12.28 34.98 9.02
CA LEU A 284 13.53 35.18 9.73
C LEU A 284 13.30 35.51 11.22
N GLU A 285 12.28 36.31 11.52
CA GLU A 285 11.87 36.58 12.91
C GLU A 285 11.20 35.36 13.56
N ALA A 286 10.36 34.63 12.82
CA ALA A 286 9.58 33.52 13.35
C ALA A 286 10.42 32.27 13.67
N MET A 287 11.44 31.97 12.86
CA MET A 287 12.24 30.74 12.97
C MET A 287 13.66 30.95 13.47
N GLY A 288 14.07 32.21 13.60
CA GLY A 288 15.48 32.57 13.75
C GLY A 288 16.22 32.53 12.41
N ARG A 289 17.54 32.76 12.47
CA ARG A 289 18.40 32.96 11.31
C ARG A 289 19.00 31.64 10.79
N ASP A 290 18.32 30.52 10.94
CA ASP A 290 18.78 29.26 10.33
C ASP A 290 18.45 29.29 8.83
N PHE A 291 19.46 29.49 7.98
CA PHE A 291 19.28 29.62 6.53
C PHE A 291 18.54 28.43 5.95
N ALA A 292 18.82 27.20 6.39
CA ALA A 292 18.21 26.00 5.81
C ALA A 292 16.69 25.91 6.12
N LYS A 293 16.29 26.28 7.34
CA LYS A 293 14.86 26.33 7.71
C LYS A 293 14.15 27.49 7.05
N TRP A 294 14.82 28.63 6.97
CA TRP A 294 14.31 29.82 6.31
C TRP A 294 14.13 29.58 4.81
N SER A 295 15.14 29.03 4.13
CA SER A 295 15.10 28.71 2.70
C SER A 295 13.98 27.73 2.39
N TYR A 296 13.81 26.70 3.22
CA TYR A 296 12.72 25.74 3.07
C TYR A 296 11.35 26.41 3.07
N GLN A 297 11.09 27.34 4.00
CA GLN A 297 9.80 28.05 4.00
C GLN A 297 9.63 29.00 2.84
N MET A 298 10.70 29.67 2.42
CA MET A 298 10.66 30.51 1.22
C MET A 298 10.36 29.68 -0.03
N THR A 299 11.02 28.53 -0.21
CA THR A 299 10.72 27.62 -1.33
C THR A 299 9.31 27.04 -1.23
N ARG A 300 8.81 26.77 -0.02
CA ARG A 300 7.41 26.33 0.15
C ARG A 300 6.40 27.41 -0.23
N ASP A 301 6.67 28.67 0.13
CA ASP A 301 5.72 29.75 -0.05
C ASP A 301 5.81 30.40 -1.45
N PHE A 302 6.95 30.23 -2.16
CA PHE A 302 7.16 30.78 -3.51
C PHE A 302 7.39 29.72 -4.60
N GLY A 303 7.73 28.47 -4.27
CA GLY A 303 8.16 27.44 -5.22
C GLY A 303 9.65 27.52 -5.57
N ASP A 304 10.12 26.59 -6.39
CA ASP A 304 11.56 26.43 -6.70
C ASP A 304 12.21 27.63 -7.41
N TRP A 305 11.43 28.49 -8.09
CA TRP A 305 11.98 29.63 -8.82
C TRP A 305 12.64 30.68 -7.93
N ILE A 306 12.31 30.74 -6.63
CA ILE A 306 12.94 31.69 -5.69
C ILE A 306 14.37 31.29 -5.35
N THR A 307 14.75 30.03 -5.59
CA THR A 307 16.03 29.43 -5.17
C THR A 307 17.26 30.26 -5.53
N PRO A 308 17.40 30.82 -6.75
CA PRO A 308 18.54 31.66 -7.12
C PRO A 308 18.63 32.96 -6.32
N HIS A 309 17.55 33.39 -5.68
CA HIS A 309 17.44 34.67 -4.96
C HIS A 309 17.45 34.50 -3.43
N LEU A 310 17.40 33.27 -2.92
CA LEU A 310 17.28 32.99 -1.49
C LEU A 310 18.39 33.63 -0.66
N GLN A 311 19.64 33.55 -1.12
CA GLN A 311 20.78 34.11 -0.38
C GLN A 311 20.67 35.65 -0.26
N ASP A 312 20.38 36.32 -1.38
CA ASP A 312 20.26 37.79 -1.42
C ASP A 312 19.10 38.28 -0.53
N GLU A 313 17.96 37.62 -0.58
CA GLU A 313 16.79 37.99 0.22
C GLU A 313 17.00 37.69 1.71
N TYR A 314 17.72 36.61 2.04
CA TYR A 314 18.11 36.31 3.41
C TYR A 314 19.06 37.38 3.99
N ASP A 315 20.06 37.81 3.21
CA ASP A 315 21.02 38.83 3.63
C ASP A 315 20.33 40.20 3.82
N LYS A 316 19.39 40.55 2.94
CA LYS A 316 18.53 41.74 3.09
C LYS A 316 17.69 41.66 4.37
N ALA A 317 17.01 40.55 4.62
CA ALA A 317 16.21 40.34 5.82
C ALA A 317 17.05 40.40 7.10
N ILE A 318 18.28 39.87 7.09
CA ILE A 318 19.24 40.00 8.19
C ILE A 318 19.62 41.47 8.42
N ALA A 319 19.91 42.21 7.36
CA ALA A 319 20.30 43.60 7.45
C ALA A 319 19.16 44.48 8.01
N GLU A 320 17.93 44.23 7.56
CA GLU A 320 16.73 44.90 8.06
C GLU A 320 16.48 44.57 9.54
N ALA A 321 16.57 43.30 9.92
CA ALA A 321 16.43 42.90 11.31
C ALA A 321 17.51 43.50 12.22
N LYS A 322 18.74 43.66 11.72
CA LYS A 322 19.81 44.38 12.44
C LYS A 322 19.49 45.86 12.62
N LYS A 323 19.01 46.54 11.57
CA LYS A 323 18.64 47.97 11.62
C LYS A 323 17.54 48.24 12.65
N ALA A 324 16.59 47.32 12.80
CA ALA A 324 15.51 47.45 13.76
C ALA A 324 15.87 47.03 15.20
N GLY A 325 17.14 46.75 15.49
CA GLY A 325 17.59 46.39 16.84
C GLY A 325 17.06 45.04 17.32
N VAL A 326 16.63 44.15 16.41
CA VAL A 326 16.20 42.80 16.76
C VAL A 326 17.45 42.00 17.17
N GLU A 327 17.63 41.88 18.49
CA GLU A 327 18.81 41.25 19.09
C GLU A 327 18.98 39.80 18.60
N ILE A 328 20.15 39.52 18.04
CA ILE A 328 20.46 38.24 17.40
C ILE A 328 20.75 37.20 18.49
N LYS A 329 19.73 36.40 18.88
CA LYS A 329 19.89 35.29 19.84
C LYS A 329 20.99 34.29 19.47
N GLU A 330 21.32 34.19 18.19
CA GLU A 330 22.35 33.30 17.67
C GLU A 330 23.78 33.71 18.07
N SER A 331 24.04 35.00 18.26
CA SER A 331 25.33 35.48 18.81
C SER A 331 25.54 34.97 20.24
N LYS A 332 24.49 34.95 21.06
CA LYS A 332 24.48 34.36 22.42
C LYS A 332 24.60 32.84 22.40
N ARG A 333 23.91 32.12 21.49
CA ARG A 333 24.05 30.65 21.37
C ARG A 333 25.44 30.24 20.85
N LEU A 334 25.98 30.94 19.84
CA LEU A 334 27.30 30.67 19.28
C LEU A 334 28.42 31.03 20.28
N THR A 335 28.31 32.14 21.00
CA THR A 335 29.27 32.50 22.06
C THR A 335 29.19 31.51 23.22
N THR A 336 28.00 31.05 23.62
CA THR A 336 27.84 30.00 24.64
C THR A 336 28.43 28.67 24.17
N LYS A 337 28.22 28.28 22.90
CA LYS A 337 28.82 27.07 22.31
C LYS A 337 30.34 27.18 22.19
N LYS A 338 30.88 28.32 21.74
CA LYS A 338 32.33 28.60 21.70
C LYS A 338 32.96 28.56 23.09
N LYS A 339 32.31 29.16 24.09
CA LYS A 339 32.75 29.13 25.50
C LYS A 339 32.76 27.70 26.04
N ARG A 340 31.70 26.92 25.78
CA ARG A 340 31.64 25.48 26.13
C ARG A 340 32.73 24.67 25.47
N LEU A 341 32.94 24.84 24.16
CA LEU A 341 34.00 24.13 23.43
C LEU A 341 35.37 24.50 23.98
N ALA A 342 35.68 25.78 24.18
CA ALA A 342 36.94 26.21 24.78
C ALA A 342 37.17 25.60 26.18
N THR A 343 36.14 25.57 27.04
CA THR A 343 36.23 24.91 28.36
C THR A 343 36.41 23.39 28.24
N THR A 344 35.81 22.76 27.24
CA THR A 344 35.92 21.31 27.03
C THR A 344 37.30 20.95 26.48
N THR A 345 37.82 21.74 25.54
CA THR A 345 39.18 21.58 25.00
C THR A 345 40.22 21.75 26.10
N GLY A 346 40.13 22.80 26.93
CA GLY A 346 41.06 22.98 28.05
C GLY A 346 41.02 21.83 29.07
N LYS A 347 39.83 21.26 29.35
CA LYS A 347 39.71 20.07 30.22
C LYS A 347 40.30 18.80 29.60
N ILE A 348 40.25 18.68 28.27
CA ILE A 348 40.86 17.58 27.54
C ILE A 348 42.38 17.73 27.53
N GLU A 349 42.89 18.95 27.30
CA GLU A 349 44.33 19.26 27.32
C GLU A 349 44.95 18.97 28.68
N VAL A 350 44.34 19.40 29.79
CA VAL A 350 44.80 19.08 31.15
C VAL A 350 44.82 17.57 31.42
N LYS A 351 43.79 16.83 30.99
CA LYS A 351 43.77 15.37 31.11
C LYS A 351 44.79 14.65 30.24
N LEU A 352 45.13 15.24 29.08
CA LEU A 352 46.17 14.74 28.19
C LEU A 352 47.55 14.90 28.83
N GLU A 353 47.80 16.01 29.51
CA GLU A 353 49.03 16.26 30.29
C GLU A 353 49.13 15.32 31.50
N GLU A 354 48.01 14.99 32.14
CA GLU A 354 47.94 14.07 33.28
C GLU A 354 47.93 12.57 32.90
N LEU A 355 47.92 12.24 31.60
CA LEU A 355 47.79 10.86 31.08
C LEU A 355 46.56 10.08 31.59
N ASP A 356 45.51 10.78 32.04
CA ASP A 356 44.26 10.17 32.50
C ASP A 356 43.32 9.86 31.31
N LEU A 357 43.44 8.62 30.80
CA LEU A 357 42.62 8.10 29.70
C LEU A 357 41.21 7.66 30.12
N ALA A 358 40.81 7.86 31.38
CA ALA A 358 39.47 7.51 31.82
C ALA A 358 38.42 8.34 31.07
N LYS A 359 37.38 7.66 30.56
CA LYS A 359 36.29 8.28 29.80
C LYS A 359 35.65 9.38 30.65
N VAL A 360 35.83 10.64 30.26
CA VAL A 360 35.31 11.79 31.02
C VAL A 360 33.81 11.58 31.23
N PRO A 361 33.32 11.49 32.49
CA PRO A 361 31.89 11.36 32.73
C PRO A 361 31.21 12.56 32.09
N ARG A 362 30.28 12.30 31.18
CA ARG A 362 29.49 13.36 30.55
C ARG A 362 28.68 14.02 31.65
N ILE A 363 29.01 15.27 31.98
CA ILE A 363 28.20 16.09 32.87
C ILE A 363 26.81 16.16 32.22
N PRO A 364 25.74 15.71 32.90
CA PRO A 364 24.39 15.80 32.38
C PRO A 364 24.11 17.25 32.01
N ILE A 365 23.76 17.50 30.75
CA ILE A 365 23.30 18.81 30.34
C ILE A 365 21.91 18.95 30.94
N GLU A 366 21.70 19.89 31.85
CA GLU A 366 20.34 20.32 32.20
C GLU A 366 19.70 20.86 30.93
N LEU A 367 18.79 20.06 30.38
CA LEU A 367 17.98 20.40 29.23
C LEU A 367 16.81 21.25 29.72
N ASP A 368 16.47 22.28 28.96
CA ASP A 368 15.21 23.00 29.13
C ASP A 368 14.02 22.06 28.87
N GLU A 369 12.79 22.46 29.20
CA GLU A 369 11.60 21.60 29.05
C GLU A 369 11.46 21.03 27.62
N GLU A 370 11.83 21.80 26.61
CA GLU A 370 11.83 21.37 25.21
C GLU A 370 12.91 20.31 24.95
N GLY A 371 14.14 20.55 25.44
CA GLY A 371 15.23 19.58 25.38
C GLY A 371 14.93 18.29 26.13
N GLN A 372 14.29 18.34 27.30
CA GLN A 372 13.90 17.14 28.06
C GLN A 372 12.86 16.32 27.30
N ARG A 373 11.89 16.97 26.65
CA ARG A 373 10.91 16.29 25.78
C ARG A 373 11.57 15.65 24.58
N LEU A 374 12.50 16.34 23.92
CA LEU A 374 13.26 15.80 22.79
C LEU A 374 14.16 14.64 23.20
N GLN A 375 14.79 14.72 24.38
CA GLN A 375 15.60 13.64 24.93
C GLN A 375 14.73 12.43 25.28
N THR A 376 13.57 12.63 25.88
CA THR A 376 12.59 11.56 26.17
C THR A 376 12.08 10.91 24.88
N ALA A 377 11.77 11.71 23.85
CA ALA A 377 11.36 11.20 22.55
C ALA A 377 12.50 10.43 21.86
N TYR A 378 13.74 10.89 21.98
CA TYR A 378 14.94 10.21 21.47
C TYR A 378 15.19 8.89 22.20
N ASP A 379 15.12 8.86 23.53
CA ASP A 379 15.33 7.66 24.33
C ASP A 379 14.22 6.65 24.11
N LEU A 380 12.96 7.11 23.95
CA LEU A 380 11.85 6.28 23.52
C LEU A 380 12.06 5.71 22.11
N ALA A 381 12.55 6.53 21.16
CA ALA A 381 12.89 6.09 19.81
C ALA A 381 14.07 5.09 19.81
N ARG A 382 15.01 5.22 20.74
CA ARG A 382 16.15 4.33 20.92
C ARG A 382 15.75 3.00 21.57
N GLU A 383 14.90 3.02 22.59
CA GLU A 383 14.27 1.83 23.17
C GLU A 383 13.39 1.11 22.14
N LYS A 384 12.63 1.86 21.32
CA LYS A 384 11.92 1.34 20.14
C LYS A 384 12.86 0.66 19.17
N TYR A 385 13.97 1.31 18.82
CA TYR A 385 14.98 0.71 17.95
C TYR A 385 15.53 -0.57 18.55
N LYS A 386 15.87 -0.62 19.86
CA LYS A 386 16.33 -1.83 20.55
C LYS A 386 15.27 -2.92 20.68
N ALA A 387 14.01 -2.58 20.91
CA ALA A 387 12.91 -3.54 20.99
C ALA A 387 12.56 -4.10 19.61
N ALA A 388 12.56 -3.23 18.59
CA ALA A 388 12.57 -3.63 17.20
C ALA A 388 13.84 -4.42 16.85
N GLN A 389 14.99 -4.18 17.52
CA GLN A 389 16.24 -4.93 17.35
C GLN A 389 16.19 -6.32 18.01
N ALA A 390 15.47 -6.44 19.13
CA ALA A 390 15.17 -7.71 19.78
C ALA A 390 14.17 -8.52 18.94
N VAL A 391 13.21 -7.85 18.31
CA VAL A 391 12.45 -8.40 17.18
C VAL A 391 13.37 -8.59 15.96
N ALA A 392 14.43 -7.81 15.75
CA ALA A 392 15.39 -7.91 14.63
C ALA A 392 16.43 -9.04 14.80
N ASN A 393 16.49 -9.71 15.96
CA ASN A 393 17.05 -11.07 15.97
C ASN A 393 16.19 -12.03 15.14
N ILE A 394 14.99 -11.61 14.74
CA ILE A 394 14.21 -12.22 13.67
C ILE A 394 14.64 -11.71 12.30
N ILE A 395 14.98 -10.43 12.07
CA ILE A 395 15.49 -9.91 10.77
C ILE A 395 16.68 -8.96 10.94
N THR A 396 17.84 -9.29 10.40
CA THR A 396 19.10 -8.56 10.63
C THR A 396 19.08 -7.15 10.03
N GLU A 397 19.87 -6.23 10.59
CA GLU A 397 20.03 -4.88 10.03
C GLU A 397 20.52 -4.92 8.57
N LYS A 398 21.40 -5.87 8.24
CA LYS A 398 21.86 -6.10 6.87
C LYS A 398 20.72 -6.49 5.93
N GLU A 399 19.84 -7.41 6.36
CA GLU A 399 18.65 -7.80 5.58
C GLU A 399 17.73 -6.61 5.34
N VAL A 400 17.47 -5.80 6.36
CA VAL A 400 16.66 -4.57 6.25
C VAL A 400 17.26 -3.59 5.24
N ARG A 401 18.59 -3.34 5.29
CA ARG A 401 19.28 -2.48 4.32
C ARG A 401 19.17 -3.00 2.90
N ILE A 402 19.29 -4.32 2.70
CA ILE A 402 19.16 -4.95 1.37
C ILE A 402 17.72 -4.82 0.85
N ILE A 403 16.70 -5.08 1.66
CA ILE A 403 15.28 -4.90 1.28
C ILE A 403 15.03 -3.45 0.87
N ALA A 404 15.47 -2.47 1.67
CA ALA A 404 15.31 -1.06 1.38
C ALA A 404 16.03 -0.64 0.08
N GLN A 405 17.25 -1.14 -0.15
CA GLN A 405 18.01 -0.83 -1.37
C GLN A 405 17.37 -1.43 -2.62
N LEU A 406 16.90 -2.68 -2.57
CA LEU A 406 16.22 -3.34 -3.69
C LEU A 406 14.86 -2.68 -3.98
N SER A 407 14.15 -2.28 -2.94
CA SER A 407 12.91 -1.50 -3.04
C SER A 407 13.14 -0.17 -3.76
N LYS A 408 14.17 0.58 -3.33
CA LYS A 408 14.55 1.85 -3.95
C LYS A 408 14.93 1.68 -5.43
N ASP A 409 15.76 0.68 -5.77
CA ASP A 409 16.14 0.39 -7.17
C ASP A 409 14.90 0.03 -8.03
N ALA A 410 13.96 -0.74 -7.48
CA ALA A 410 12.70 -1.03 -8.16
C ALA A 410 11.85 0.22 -8.40
N ALA A 411 11.74 1.12 -7.42
CA ALA A 411 11.01 2.38 -7.55
C ALA A 411 11.66 3.34 -8.57
N GLU A 412 13.00 3.49 -8.54
CA GLU A 412 13.74 4.32 -9.50
C GLU A 412 13.55 3.81 -10.94
N ARG A 413 13.66 2.50 -11.15
CA ARG A 413 13.45 1.90 -12.48
C ARG A 413 11.99 1.95 -12.93
N LYS A 414 11.04 1.91 -12.01
CA LYS A 414 9.61 2.13 -12.31
C LYS A 414 9.41 3.53 -12.90
N ALA A 415 9.96 4.55 -12.24
CA ALA A 415 9.88 5.93 -12.70
C ALA A 415 10.55 6.12 -14.09
N VAL A 416 11.67 5.43 -14.35
CA VAL A 416 12.30 5.43 -15.69
C VAL A 416 11.41 4.73 -16.73
N MET A 417 10.83 3.57 -16.39
CA MET A 417 9.92 2.83 -17.26
C MET A 417 8.67 3.65 -17.59
N GLU A 418 8.07 4.34 -16.62
CA GLU A 418 6.89 5.19 -16.81
C GLU A 418 7.16 6.39 -17.73
N LYS A 419 8.39 6.91 -17.74
CA LYS A 419 8.83 7.99 -18.64
C LYS A 419 9.27 7.49 -20.02
N SER A 420 9.46 6.18 -20.20
CA SER A 420 9.95 5.57 -21.43
C SER A 420 8.81 5.06 -22.32
N GLU A 421 9.06 4.86 -23.62
CA GLU A 421 8.09 4.19 -24.49
C GLU A 421 7.81 2.77 -23.97
N ARG A 422 6.54 2.47 -23.72
CA ARG A 422 6.05 1.16 -23.27
C ARG A 422 5.80 0.25 -24.48
N ARG A 423 5.81 -1.07 -24.26
CA ARG A 423 5.48 -2.01 -25.35
C ARG A 423 4.04 -1.83 -25.83
N LYS A 424 3.82 -1.98 -27.15
CA LYS A 424 2.47 -1.98 -27.74
C LYS A 424 1.67 -3.19 -27.23
N GLU A 425 0.34 -3.06 -27.11
CA GLU A 425 -0.57 -4.05 -26.49
C GLU A 425 -0.44 -5.49 -27.00
N ASN A 426 -0.03 -5.69 -28.26
CA ASN A 426 0.11 -7.00 -28.90
C ASN A 426 1.55 -7.56 -28.91
N LYS A 427 2.53 -6.83 -28.36
CA LYS A 427 3.91 -7.30 -28.25
C LYS A 427 4.11 -7.99 -26.91
N LEU A 428 4.67 -9.20 -26.97
CA LEU A 428 5.01 -10.00 -25.78
C LEU A 428 6.41 -9.71 -25.24
N ILE A 429 7.23 -8.96 -25.98
CA ILE A 429 8.60 -8.65 -25.61
C ILE A 429 8.62 -7.24 -25.03
N GLY A 430 9.08 -7.12 -23.78
CA GLY A 430 9.27 -5.84 -23.08
C GLY A 430 10.32 -4.94 -23.73
N THR A 431 10.17 -3.64 -23.56
CA THR A 431 11.24 -2.67 -23.84
C THR A 431 12.38 -2.83 -22.84
N LYS A 432 13.54 -2.21 -23.10
CA LYS A 432 14.68 -2.29 -22.18
C LYS A 432 14.33 -1.75 -20.78
N ALA A 433 13.63 -0.62 -20.71
CA ALA A 433 13.21 -0.03 -19.44
C ALA A 433 12.21 -0.92 -18.68
N GLU A 434 11.25 -1.51 -19.39
CA GLU A 434 10.33 -2.51 -18.82
C GLU A 434 11.10 -3.72 -18.26
N HIS A 435 12.05 -4.26 -19.02
CA HIS A 435 12.85 -5.39 -18.57
C HIS A 435 13.72 -5.06 -17.34
N GLU A 436 14.33 -3.88 -17.31
CA GLU A 436 15.12 -3.40 -16.18
C GLU A 436 14.28 -3.25 -14.91
N TYR A 437 13.08 -2.65 -15.01
CA TYR A 437 12.13 -2.56 -13.90
C TYR A 437 11.69 -3.95 -13.43
N GLY A 438 11.29 -4.82 -14.36
CA GLY A 438 10.87 -6.18 -14.05
C GLY A 438 11.97 -6.99 -13.35
N ILE A 439 13.23 -6.82 -13.75
CA ILE A 439 14.38 -7.46 -13.09
C ILE A 439 14.52 -6.96 -11.65
N ALA A 440 14.43 -5.64 -11.41
CA ALA A 440 14.58 -5.08 -10.07
C ALA A 440 13.46 -5.53 -9.13
N ILE A 441 12.19 -5.54 -9.59
CA ILE A 441 11.11 -6.12 -8.79
C ILE A 441 11.34 -7.61 -8.55
N SER A 442 11.73 -8.37 -9.56
CA SER A 442 11.95 -9.80 -9.37
C SER A 442 13.10 -10.07 -8.41
N LEU A 443 14.15 -9.23 -8.38
CA LEU A 443 15.23 -9.29 -7.40
C LEU A 443 14.74 -9.00 -5.98
N PHE A 444 13.93 -7.96 -5.81
CA PHE A 444 13.30 -7.62 -4.55
C PHE A 444 12.44 -8.78 -4.03
N LEU A 445 11.53 -9.29 -4.86
CA LEU A 445 10.62 -10.38 -4.48
C LEU A 445 11.37 -11.69 -4.23
N GLU A 446 12.37 -12.03 -5.04
CA GLU A 446 13.22 -13.23 -4.85
C GLU A 446 13.94 -13.15 -3.50
N TYR A 447 14.55 -11.99 -3.18
CA TYR A 447 15.22 -11.81 -1.89
C TYR A 447 14.26 -11.94 -0.70
N VAL A 448 13.10 -11.29 -0.76
CA VAL A 448 12.08 -11.38 0.30
C VAL A 448 11.57 -12.81 0.46
N ASN A 449 11.32 -13.52 -0.64
CA ASN A 449 10.91 -14.92 -0.61
C ASN A 449 12.03 -15.83 -0.10
N ASP A 450 13.29 -15.61 -0.47
CA ASP A 450 14.42 -16.37 0.04
C ASP A 450 14.53 -16.23 1.57
N LEU A 451 14.31 -15.03 2.11
CA LEU A 451 14.24 -14.81 3.55
C LEU A 451 13.06 -15.55 4.20
N LYS A 452 11.89 -15.59 3.55
CA LYS A 452 10.71 -16.34 4.01
C LYS A 452 10.91 -17.86 3.92
N VAL A 453 11.61 -18.34 2.91
CA VAL A 453 11.94 -19.77 2.76
C VAL A 453 12.99 -20.16 3.79
N GLU A 454 14.03 -19.36 3.98
CA GLU A 454 15.03 -19.57 5.03
C GLU A 454 14.40 -19.57 6.42
N ALA A 455 13.45 -18.68 6.64
CA ALA A 455 12.57 -18.66 7.81
C ALA A 455 11.67 -19.89 7.95
N ASN A 456 11.48 -20.70 6.93
CA ASN A 456 10.65 -21.91 6.98
C ASN A 456 11.47 -23.20 6.86
N LYS A 457 12.76 -23.13 6.53
CA LYS A 457 13.64 -24.30 6.42
C LYS A 457 13.65 -25.05 7.76
N ARG A 458 13.12 -26.28 7.72
CA ARG A 458 13.31 -27.26 8.78
C ARG A 458 14.77 -27.74 8.75
N THR A 459 15.36 -27.93 9.91
CA THR A 459 16.67 -28.58 9.97
C THR A 459 16.56 -30.01 9.48
N MET A 460 17.62 -30.57 8.89
CA MET A 460 17.60 -31.96 8.40
C MET A 460 17.20 -32.95 9.50
N GLY A 461 17.63 -32.71 10.75
CA GLY A 461 17.24 -33.52 11.90
C GLY A 461 15.77 -33.40 12.30
N GLU A 462 15.12 -32.26 12.07
CA GLU A 462 13.67 -32.10 12.25
C GLU A 462 12.89 -32.78 11.12
N THR A 463 13.34 -32.65 9.87
CA THR A 463 12.74 -33.33 8.72
C THR A 463 12.80 -34.85 8.88
N ILE A 464 13.97 -35.39 9.26
CA ILE A 464 14.13 -36.83 9.54
C ILE A 464 13.27 -37.27 10.72
N ARG A 465 13.26 -36.53 11.84
CA ARG A 465 12.40 -36.86 12.99
C ARG A 465 10.91 -36.84 12.63
N ASN A 466 10.48 -35.91 11.78
CA ASN A 466 9.09 -35.86 11.32
C ASN A 466 8.75 -37.08 10.44
N TYR A 467 9.66 -37.47 9.53
CA TYR A 467 9.46 -38.65 8.69
C TYR A 467 9.47 -39.97 9.49
N LEU A 468 10.29 -40.07 10.54
CA LEU A 468 10.28 -41.22 11.44
C LEU A 468 8.99 -41.30 12.26
N LYS A 469 8.39 -40.15 12.64
CA LYS A 469 7.13 -40.11 13.37
C LYS A 469 5.91 -40.32 12.48
N ASN A 470 5.98 -39.91 11.21
CA ASN A 470 4.89 -40.00 10.24
C ASN A 470 5.37 -40.67 8.94
N PRO A 471 5.54 -42.01 8.92
CA PRO A 471 6.07 -42.73 7.76
C PRO A 471 5.15 -42.66 6.52
N VAL A 472 3.85 -42.46 6.72
CA VAL A 472 2.89 -42.25 5.63
C VAL A 472 3.18 -40.94 4.87
N ASP A 473 3.58 -39.88 5.58
CA ASP A 473 3.96 -38.60 4.97
C ASP A 473 5.23 -38.75 4.12
N PHE A 474 6.22 -39.53 4.60
CA PHE A 474 7.44 -39.82 3.84
C PHE A 474 7.15 -40.56 2.53
N ILE A 475 6.32 -41.60 2.59
CA ILE A 475 5.95 -42.39 1.42
C ILE A 475 5.15 -41.52 0.42
N SER A 476 4.19 -40.74 0.90
CA SER A 476 3.44 -39.78 0.07
C SER A 476 4.36 -38.74 -0.59
N ASP A 477 5.31 -38.17 0.16
CA ASP A 477 6.28 -37.20 -0.35
C ASP A 477 7.25 -37.83 -1.37
N ALA A 478 7.73 -39.05 -1.13
CA ALA A 478 8.62 -39.77 -2.04
C ALA A 478 7.92 -40.10 -3.37
N PHE A 479 6.68 -40.61 -3.32
CA PHE A 479 5.89 -40.85 -4.53
C PHE A 479 5.52 -39.55 -5.27
N GLY A 480 5.19 -38.49 -4.53
CA GLY A 480 4.98 -37.15 -5.08
C GLY A 480 6.23 -36.63 -5.80
N THR A 481 7.40 -36.83 -5.20
CA THR A 481 8.70 -36.46 -5.76
C THR A 481 9.04 -37.25 -7.03
N MET A 482 8.80 -38.56 -7.05
CA MET A 482 9.03 -39.39 -8.23
C MET A 482 8.09 -39.02 -9.39
N LYS A 483 6.81 -38.77 -9.11
CA LYS A 483 5.83 -38.31 -10.11
C LYS A 483 6.20 -36.92 -10.64
N ALA A 484 6.64 -36.02 -9.75
CA ALA A 484 7.11 -34.72 -10.15
C ALA A 484 8.40 -34.80 -10.98
N PHE A 485 9.30 -35.73 -10.66
CA PHE A 485 10.52 -35.99 -11.44
C PHE A 485 10.16 -36.46 -12.85
N THR A 486 9.27 -37.44 -13.00
CA THR A 486 8.78 -37.87 -14.33
C THR A 486 8.04 -36.75 -15.05
N ALA A 487 7.20 -35.99 -14.36
CA ALA A 487 6.47 -34.86 -14.92
C ALA A 487 7.39 -33.69 -15.35
N SER A 488 8.53 -33.53 -14.69
CA SER A 488 9.55 -32.52 -14.97
C SER A 488 10.40 -32.86 -16.19
N LEU A 489 10.60 -34.15 -16.46
CA LEU A 489 11.32 -34.63 -17.66
C LEU A 489 10.44 -34.61 -18.93
N ASP A 490 9.12 -34.69 -18.78
CA ASP A 490 8.17 -34.84 -19.89
C ASP A 490 7.55 -33.50 -20.37
N ASP A 491 8.10 -32.35 -19.94
CA ASP A 491 7.51 -31.00 -20.13
C ASP A 491 5.97 -31.02 -20.01
N SER A 492 5.51 -31.73 -18.98
CA SER A 492 4.14 -32.21 -18.92
C SER A 492 3.11 -31.09 -18.83
N PHE A 493 3.53 -29.85 -18.54
CA PHE A 493 2.68 -28.68 -18.64
C PHE A 493 2.13 -28.52 -20.06
N VAL A 494 3.01 -28.39 -21.05
CA VAL A 494 2.64 -28.10 -22.45
C VAL A 494 1.72 -29.18 -23.01
N GLY A 495 1.99 -30.44 -22.66
CA GLY A 495 1.12 -31.57 -22.98
C GLY A 495 -0.19 -31.57 -22.17
N LYS A 496 -0.13 -31.89 -20.87
CA LYS A 496 -1.33 -32.25 -20.09
C LYS A 496 -2.21 -31.04 -19.74
N GLN A 497 -1.61 -29.91 -19.39
CA GLN A 497 -2.34 -28.70 -19.01
C GLN A 497 -2.56 -27.77 -20.20
N GLY A 498 -1.56 -27.63 -21.08
CA GLY A 498 -1.61 -26.81 -22.28
C GLY A 498 -2.42 -27.40 -23.44
N ARG A 499 -2.75 -28.70 -23.42
CA ARG A 499 -3.51 -29.33 -24.53
C ARG A 499 -4.81 -28.62 -24.86
N MET A 500 -5.50 -28.00 -23.90
CA MET A 500 -6.76 -27.30 -24.22
C MET A 500 -6.51 -26.08 -25.10
N THR A 501 -5.46 -25.32 -24.79
CA THR A 501 -5.01 -24.22 -25.64
C THR A 501 -4.56 -24.71 -27.01
N PHE A 502 -3.88 -25.86 -27.08
CA PHE A 502 -3.53 -26.50 -28.36
C PHE A 502 -4.76 -26.94 -29.16
N LEU A 503 -5.71 -27.61 -28.52
CA LEU A 503 -6.95 -28.11 -29.12
C LEU A 503 -7.80 -26.96 -29.66
N LYS A 504 -8.00 -25.89 -28.88
CA LYS A 504 -8.67 -24.66 -29.35
C LYS A 504 -7.96 -24.07 -30.58
N GLY A 505 -6.63 -24.14 -30.55
CA GLY A 505 -5.76 -23.80 -31.65
C GLY A 505 -6.07 -24.51 -32.97
N ILE A 506 -6.10 -25.85 -32.93
CA ILE A 506 -6.37 -26.67 -34.12
C ILE A 506 -7.84 -26.63 -34.56
N THR A 507 -8.78 -26.29 -33.66
CA THR A 507 -10.21 -26.14 -33.97
C THR A 507 -10.60 -24.75 -34.48
N GLY A 508 -9.65 -23.82 -34.66
CA GLY A 508 -9.88 -22.55 -35.34
C GLY A 508 -9.39 -21.29 -34.63
N ASP A 509 -9.02 -21.34 -33.35
CA ASP A 509 -8.42 -20.18 -32.66
C ASP A 509 -6.90 -20.13 -32.89
N ILE A 510 -6.50 -19.61 -34.04
CA ILE A 510 -5.10 -19.49 -34.46
C ILE A 510 -4.24 -18.78 -33.39
N GLU A 511 -4.78 -17.83 -32.64
CA GLU A 511 -4.03 -17.13 -31.58
C GLU A 511 -3.75 -18.04 -30.38
N SER A 512 -4.70 -18.87 -29.96
CA SER A 512 -4.44 -19.92 -28.96
C SER A 512 -3.33 -20.88 -29.42
N LEU A 513 -3.33 -21.31 -30.68
CA LEU A 513 -2.27 -22.18 -31.22
C LEU A 513 -0.90 -21.51 -31.17
N LYS A 514 -0.83 -20.21 -31.51
CA LYS A 514 0.40 -19.41 -31.42
C LYS A 514 0.88 -19.29 -29.96
N ILE A 515 -0.02 -19.07 -29.02
CA ILE A 515 0.31 -19.00 -27.58
C ILE A 515 0.84 -20.33 -27.08
N TRP A 516 0.19 -21.45 -27.42
CA TRP A 516 0.65 -22.78 -27.06
C TRP A 516 2.04 -23.06 -27.63
N THR A 517 2.23 -22.81 -28.93
CA THR A 517 3.52 -23.04 -29.60
C THR A 517 4.63 -22.20 -29.00
N LYS A 518 4.38 -20.91 -28.73
CA LYS A 518 5.35 -20.04 -28.03
C LYS A 518 5.66 -20.55 -26.63
N THR A 519 4.67 -21.05 -25.91
CA THR A 519 4.88 -21.64 -24.59
C THR A 519 5.72 -22.91 -24.67
N ALA A 520 5.46 -23.79 -25.64
CA ALA A 520 6.24 -24.99 -25.90
C ALA A 520 7.71 -24.66 -26.25
N VAL A 521 7.95 -23.71 -27.15
CA VAL A 521 9.33 -23.30 -27.44
C VAL A 521 10.01 -22.69 -26.20
N ARG A 522 9.25 -21.91 -25.41
CA ARG A 522 9.77 -21.29 -24.19
C ARG A 522 10.07 -22.33 -23.12
N SER A 523 9.28 -23.39 -22.95
CA SER A 523 9.54 -24.46 -21.98
C SER A 523 10.89 -25.14 -22.24
N PHE A 524 11.16 -25.57 -23.47
CA PHE A 524 12.44 -26.17 -23.86
C PHE A 524 13.60 -25.20 -23.67
N LYS A 525 13.39 -23.91 -23.99
CA LYS A 525 14.37 -22.86 -23.71
C LYS A 525 14.63 -22.68 -22.21
N LEU A 526 13.59 -22.73 -21.36
CA LEU A 526 13.73 -22.65 -19.90
C LEU A 526 14.52 -23.85 -19.36
N ILE A 527 14.30 -25.06 -19.89
CA ILE A 527 15.08 -26.25 -19.55
C ILE A 527 16.55 -26.02 -19.90
N TRP A 528 16.82 -25.68 -21.16
CA TRP A 528 18.17 -25.45 -21.68
C TRP A 528 18.92 -24.37 -20.90
N ASP A 529 18.30 -23.21 -20.72
CA ASP A 529 18.91 -22.08 -20.02
C ASP A 529 19.10 -22.38 -18.51
N THR A 530 18.26 -23.23 -17.90
CA THR A 530 18.46 -23.69 -16.52
C THR A 530 19.67 -24.62 -16.39
N PHE A 531 19.90 -25.51 -17.36
CA PHE A 531 21.13 -26.32 -17.41
C PHE A 531 22.39 -25.46 -17.51
N HIS A 532 22.29 -24.27 -18.11
CA HIS A 532 23.38 -23.27 -18.19
C HIS A 532 23.40 -22.31 -16.99
N HIS A 533 22.75 -22.67 -15.88
CA HIS A 533 22.69 -21.89 -14.64
C HIS A 533 22.13 -20.46 -14.80
N LYS A 534 21.38 -20.17 -15.86
CA LYS A 534 20.75 -18.85 -16.03
C LYS A 534 19.54 -18.73 -15.10
N LYS A 535 19.28 -17.52 -14.59
CA LYS A 535 18.12 -17.20 -13.74
C LYS A 535 16.86 -17.00 -14.59
N VAL A 536 16.40 -18.05 -15.26
CA VAL A 536 15.35 -17.99 -16.27
C VAL A 536 14.00 -17.53 -15.74
N MET A 537 13.62 -17.96 -14.54
CA MET A 537 12.34 -17.59 -13.92
C MET A 537 12.28 -16.10 -13.62
N ARG A 538 13.41 -15.51 -13.20
CA ARG A 538 13.54 -14.06 -12.97
C ARG A 538 13.27 -13.28 -14.26
N ALA A 539 13.86 -13.70 -15.37
CA ALA A 539 13.66 -13.03 -16.66
C ALA A 539 12.21 -13.14 -17.15
N LEU A 540 11.57 -14.30 -16.96
CA LEU A 540 10.15 -14.47 -17.29
C LEU A 540 9.24 -13.60 -16.40
N PHE A 541 9.49 -13.57 -15.10
CA PHE A 541 8.71 -12.74 -14.17
C PHE A 541 8.89 -11.26 -14.45
N ALA A 542 10.12 -10.82 -14.72
CA ALA A 542 10.42 -9.47 -15.13
C ALA A 542 9.58 -9.06 -16.34
N ASP A 543 9.51 -9.93 -17.35
CA ASP A 543 8.72 -9.72 -18.57
C ASP A 543 7.21 -9.64 -18.29
N ILE A 544 6.68 -10.42 -17.34
CA ILE A 544 5.25 -10.39 -16.98
C ILE A 544 4.89 -9.16 -16.14
N ILE A 545 5.68 -8.84 -15.11
CA ILE A 545 5.41 -7.75 -14.16
C ILE A 545 5.53 -6.38 -14.83
N SER A 546 6.42 -6.25 -15.81
CA SER A 546 6.59 -5.01 -16.56
C SER A 546 5.57 -4.80 -17.67
N ASP A 547 4.58 -5.69 -17.82
CA ASP A 547 3.51 -5.50 -18.81
C ASP A 547 2.69 -4.24 -18.50
N PRO A 548 2.36 -3.41 -19.50
CA PRO A 548 1.41 -2.30 -19.32
C PRO A 548 0.04 -2.76 -18.77
N ASP A 549 -0.38 -3.97 -19.11
CA ASP A 549 -1.64 -4.58 -18.68
C ASP A 549 -1.49 -5.35 -17.36
N TYR A 550 -0.33 -5.31 -16.68
CA TYR A 550 -0.09 -6.09 -15.48
C TYR A 550 -1.11 -5.78 -14.37
N GLU A 551 -1.50 -4.52 -14.20
CA GLU A 551 -2.53 -4.14 -13.23
C GLU A 551 -3.92 -4.69 -13.61
N LEU A 552 -4.25 -4.76 -14.90
CA LEU A 552 -5.49 -5.41 -15.35
C LEU A 552 -5.42 -6.93 -15.11
N LEU A 553 -4.27 -7.55 -15.34
CA LEU A 553 -4.02 -8.97 -15.06
C LEU A 553 -4.12 -9.30 -13.56
N LYS A 554 -3.69 -8.38 -12.71
CA LYS A 554 -3.85 -8.45 -11.25
C LYS A 554 -5.32 -8.32 -10.85
N LYS A 555 -6.02 -7.29 -11.37
CA LYS A 555 -7.45 -7.06 -11.10
C LYS A 555 -8.33 -8.22 -11.58
N SER A 556 -7.98 -8.85 -12.70
CA SER A 556 -8.63 -10.09 -13.19
C SER A 556 -8.31 -11.34 -12.37
N LYS A 557 -7.40 -11.25 -11.38
CA LYS A 557 -6.96 -12.39 -10.55
C LYS A 557 -6.33 -13.51 -11.39
N VAL A 558 -5.64 -13.17 -12.47
CA VAL A 558 -4.82 -14.14 -13.19
C VAL A 558 -3.70 -14.62 -12.27
N ALA A 559 -3.51 -15.93 -12.17
CA ALA A 559 -2.52 -16.55 -11.29
C ALA A 559 -1.09 -16.43 -11.84
N THR A 560 -0.64 -15.21 -12.14
CA THR A 560 0.71 -14.93 -12.69
C THR A 560 1.79 -15.04 -11.63
N ASN A 561 1.48 -14.73 -10.36
CA ASN A 561 2.43 -14.74 -9.24
C ASN A 561 2.14 -15.81 -8.18
N VAL A 562 1.26 -16.76 -8.47
CA VAL A 562 0.97 -17.86 -7.56
C VAL A 562 2.11 -18.89 -7.64
N ILE A 563 2.61 -19.34 -6.49
CA ILE A 563 3.55 -20.46 -6.42
C ILE A 563 2.77 -21.71 -6.84
N GLU A 564 3.17 -22.33 -7.95
CA GLU A 564 2.59 -23.61 -8.33
C GLU A 564 2.80 -24.62 -7.21
N GLU A 565 1.88 -25.57 -6.99
CA GLU A 565 1.99 -26.54 -5.88
C GLU A 565 3.40 -27.10 -5.94
N GLU A 566 4.20 -26.73 -4.93
CA GLU A 566 5.63 -26.95 -4.98
C GLU A 566 5.82 -28.44 -5.15
N ILE A 567 6.43 -28.80 -6.28
CA ILE A 567 7.14 -30.06 -6.34
C ILE A 567 8.06 -30.03 -5.11
N PRO A 568 7.95 -30.95 -4.14
CA PRO A 568 8.78 -30.91 -2.95
C PRO A 568 10.25 -30.97 -3.37
N THR A 569 10.92 -29.81 -3.39
CA THR A 569 12.23 -29.64 -4.02
C THR A 569 13.37 -29.90 -3.07
N ASP A 570 13.12 -29.99 -1.77
CA ASP A 570 14.19 -30.00 -0.77
C ASP A 570 15.07 -31.25 -0.80
N ILE A 571 14.56 -32.39 -1.25
CA ILE A 571 15.32 -33.65 -1.29
C ILE A 571 16.08 -33.81 -2.61
N PRO A 572 15.48 -33.70 -3.81
CA PRO A 572 16.20 -33.93 -5.07
C PRO A 572 17.18 -32.81 -5.42
N SER A 573 16.92 -31.56 -5.00
CA SER A 573 17.77 -30.40 -5.34
C SER A 573 19.18 -30.48 -4.76
N ARG A 574 19.43 -31.36 -3.78
CA ARG A 574 20.74 -31.55 -3.14
C ARG A 574 21.68 -32.48 -3.91
N LEU A 575 21.19 -33.22 -4.90
CA LEU A 575 22.02 -34.07 -5.76
C LEU A 575 22.55 -33.23 -6.94
N PRO A 576 23.88 -33.13 -7.18
CA PRO A 576 24.45 -32.16 -8.12
C PRO A 576 23.90 -32.21 -9.55
N VAL A 577 23.61 -33.41 -10.09
CA VAL A 577 23.12 -33.58 -11.47
C VAL A 577 21.60 -33.69 -11.52
N VAL A 578 21.03 -34.54 -10.65
CA VAL A 578 19.58 -34.76 -10.57
C VAL A 578 18.85 -33.49 -10.16
N GLY A 579 19.44 -32.69 -9.26
CA GLY A 579 18.90 -31.43 -8.79
C GLY A 579 18.83 -30.36 -9.89
N ILE A 580 19.82 -30.31 -10.79
CA ILE A 580 19.78 -29.39 -11.95
C ILE A 580 18.68 -29.80 -12.92
N ALA A 581 18.58 -31.09 -13.26
CA ALA A 581 17.53 -31.59 -14.15
C ALA A 581 16.12 -31.34 -13.57
N PHE A 582 15.95 -31.59 -12.26
CA PHE A 582 14.71 -31.34 -11.56
C PHE A 582 14.34 -29.86 -11.50
N LYS A 583 15.32 -28.99 -11.21
CA LYS A 583 15.14 -27.54 -11.26
C LYS A 583 14.81 -27.05 -12.67
N ALA A 584 15.42 -27.64 -13.69
CA ALA A 584 15.15 -27.32 -15.09
C ALA A 584 13.71 -27.67 -15.47
N GLY A 585 13.27 -28.88 -15.17
CA GLY A 585 11.88 -29.29 -15.42
C GLY A 585 10.85 -28.55 -14.56
N GLY A 586 11.20 -28.23 -13.30
CA GLY A 586 10.36 -27.39 -12.43
C GLY A 586 10.22 -25.95 -12.96
N ASN A 587 11.33 -25.32 -13.37
CA ASN A 587 11.31 -24.00 -14.00
C ASN A 587 10.52 -24.01 -15.31
N ALA A 588 10.67 -25.06 -16.12
CA ALA A 588 9.92 -25.21 -17.36
C ALA A 588 8.43 -25.36 -17.10
N PHE A 589 8.03 -26.22 -16.16
CA PHE A 589 6.63 -26.41 -15.80
C PHE A 589 6.00 -25.11 -15.28
N VAL A 590 6.60 -24.50 -14.25
CA VAL A 590 6.07 -23.29 -13.59
C VAL A 590 6.14 -22.08 -14.53
N GLY A 591 7.23 -21.94 -15.27
CA GLY A 591 7.43 -20.85 -16.21
C GLY A 591 6.46 -20.91 -17.38
N SER A 592 6.28 -22.09 -17.98
CA SER A 592 5.29 -22.30 -19.04
C SER A 592 3.87 -22.05 -18.57
N ALA A 593 3.53 -22.50 -17.36
CA ALA A 593 2.22 -22.28 -16.78
C ALA A 593 1.89 -20.80 -16.59
N ARG A 594 2.83 -20.05 -16.01
CA ARG A 594 2.68 -18.59 -15.83
C ARG A 594 2.62 -17.86 -17.16
N TYR A 595 3.49 -18.21 -18.10
CA TYR A 595 3.53 -17.58 -19.41
C TYR A 595 2.24 -17.81 -20.20
N MET A 596 1.74 -19.04 -20.25
CA MET A 596 0.51 -19.37 -20.96
C MET A 596 -0.71 -18.66 -20.37
N ARG A 597 -0.84 -18.61 -19.03
CA ARG A 597 -1.91 -17.84 -18.36
C ARG A 597 -1.87 -16.37 -18.71
N TYR A 598 -0.68 -15.78 -18.58
CA TYR A 598 -0.43 -14.40 -18.90
C TYR A 598 -0.81 -14.11 -20.36
N ALA A 599 -0.35 -14.94 -21.30
CA ALA A 599 -0.61 -14.75 -22.72
C ALA A 599 -2.09 -14.93 -23.08
N LEU A 600 -2.78 -15.93 -22.52
CA LEU A 600 -4.22 -16.14 -22.71
C LEU A 600 -5.03 -14.98 -22.14
N ALA A 601 -4.72 -14.55 -20.93
CA ALA A 601 -5.41 -13.41 -20.32
C ALA A 601 -5.23 -12.13 -21.15
N LYS A 602 -4.02 -11.88 -21.69
CA LYS A 602 -3.79 -10.78 -22.65
C LYS A 602 -4.59 -10.93 -23.93
N GLN A 603 -4.67 -12.13 -24.49
CA GLN A 603 -5.52 -12.38 -25.66
C GLN A 603 -6.98 -12.00 -25.37
N TYR A 604 -7.51 -12.38 -24.22
CA TYR A 604 -8.89 -12.03 -23.83
C TYR A 604 -9.09 -10.54 -23.61
N ILE A 605 -8.16 -9.87 -22.93
CA ILE A 605 -8.19 -8.41 -22.75
C ILE A 605 -8.15 -7.70 -24.11
N ASN A 606 -7.33 -8.17 -25.05
CA ASN A 606 -7.21 -7.57 -26.38
C ASN A 606 -8.46 -7.80 -27.25
N ILE A 607 -9.12 -8.96 -27.14
CA ILE A 607 -10.42 -9.20 -27.78
C ILE A 607 -11.45 -8.21 -27.25
N TRP A 608 -11.48 -8.02 -25.93
CA TRP A 608 -12.39 -7.08 -25.27
C TRP A 608 -12.15 -5.61 -25.62
N ARG A 609 -10.90 -5.17 -25.67
CA ARG A 609 -10.56 -3.82 -26.15
C ARG A 609 -11.05 -3.58 -27.57
N LYS A 610 -10.89 -4.58 -28.45
CA LYS A 610 -11.36 -4.50 -29.84
C LYS A 610 -12.88 -4.49 -29.96
N SER A 611 -13.61 -5.04 -29.00
CA SER A 611 -15.08 -4.96 -29.00
C SER A 611 -15.62 -3.62 -28.48
N GLY A 612 -14.77 -2.74 -27.92
CA GLY A 612 -15.18 -1.43 -27.42
C GLY A 612 -16.07 -1.47 -26.18
N VAL A 613 -16.13 -2.61 -25.48
CA VAL A 613 -16.96 -2.76 -24.29
C VAL A 613 -16.10 -2.53 -23.06
N GLU A 614 -16.56 -1.68 -22.14
CA GLU A 614 -15.86 -1.45 -20.87
C GLU A 614 -16.09 -2.62 -19.91
N LEU A 615 -14.99 -3.24 -19.45
CA LEU A 615 -15.04 -4.34 -18.50
C LEU A 615 -15.29 -3.83 -17.09
N ASN A 616 -16.37 -4.28 -16.46
CA ASN A 616 -16.50 -4.16 -15.01
C ASN A 616 -15.57 -5.17 -14.29
N GLN A 617 -15.35 -4.96 -12.99
CA GLN A 617 -14.46 -5.82 -12.20
C GLN A 617 -14.88 -7.30 -12.22
N ARG A 618 -16.17 -7.61 -12.33
CA ARG A 618 -16.67 -8.99 -12.35
C ARG A 618 -16.36 -9.69 -13.68
N GLU A 619 -16.48 -8.99 -14.80
CA GLU A 619 -16.13 -9.51 -16.12
C GLU A 619 -14.63 -9.70 -16.24
N LEU A 620 -13.85 -8.72 -15.75
CA LEU A 620 -12.39 -8.83 -15.71
C LEU A 620 -11.93 -10.05 -14.88
N GLU A 621 -12.52 -10.28 -13.70
CA GLU A 621 -12.29 -11.50 -12.92
C GLU A 621 -12.71 -12.77 -13.65
N SER A 622 -13.76 -12.71 -14.47
CA SER A 622 -14.21 -13.87 -15.26
C SER A 622 -13.19 -14.24 -16.33
N LEU A 623 -12.56 -13.25 -16.98
CA LEU A 623 -11.46 -13.48 -17.92
C LEU A 623 -10.27 -14.17 -17.25
N GLY A 624 -9.88 -13.70 -16.06
CA GLY A 624 -8.79 -14.33 -15.32
C GLY A 624 -9.13 -15.74 -14.86
N ARG A 625 -10.38 -16.01 -14.47
CA ARG A 625 -10.86 -17.38 -14.18
C ARG A 625 -10.78 -18.29 -15.41
N ILE A 626 -11.14 -17.81 -16.59
CA ILE A 626 -11.04 -18.59 -17.84
C ILE A 626 -9.57 -18.91 -18.14
N ALA A 627 -8.68 -17.92 -18.10
CA ALA A 627 -7.25 -18.14 -18.32
C ALA A 627 -6.62 -19.10 -17.29
N ASN A 628 -7.00 -18.98 -16.01
CA ASN A 628 -6.56 -19.90 -14.96
C ASN A 628 -7.13 -21.31 -15.19
N SER A 629 -8.42 -21.44 -15.55
CA SER A 629 -9.06 -22.73 -15.78
C SER A 629 -8.41 -23.49 -16.93
N GLN A 630 -8.18 -22.82 -18.07
CA GLN A 630 -7.54 -23.40 -19.25
C GLN A 630 -6.11 -23.88 -19.02
N THR A 631 -5.47 -23.41 -17.95
CA THR A 631 -4.11 -23.83 -17.55
C THR A 631 -4.11 -24.71 -16.30
N GLY A 632 -5.25 -25.32 -15.95
CA GLY A 632 -5.38 -26.29 -14.87
C GLY A 632 -5.52 -25.69 -13.46
N ARG A 633 -5.79 -24.38 -13.35
CA ARG A 633 -5.92 -23.62 -12.09
C ARG A 633 -7.35 -23.11 -11.82
N GLY A 634 -8.37 -23.77 -12.36
CA GLY A 634 -9.77 -23.40 -12.12
C GLY A 634 -10.23 -23.67 -10.67
N ASP A 635 -10.94 -22.71 -10.06
CA ASP A 635 -11.44 -22.78 -8.66
C ASP A 635 -12.63 -23.74 -8.50
N VAL A 636 -12.41 -25.03 -8.27
CA VAL A 636 -13.50 -26.00 -8.04
C VAL A 636 -14.27 -25.66 -6.75
N LYS A 637 -15.53 -25.24 -6.87
CA LYS A 637 -16.41 -24.98 -5.71
C LYS A 637 -16.50 -26.25 -4.84
N GLY A 638 -16.30 -26.09 -3.53
CA GLY A 638 -16.46 -27.18 -2.56
C GLY A 638 -15.20 -28.00 -2.27
N GLN A 639 -14.11 -27.84 -3.04
CA GLN A 639 -12.81 -28.38 -2.65
C GLN A 639 -12.01 -27.27 -1.96
N GLY A 640 -11.63 -27.49 -0.70
CA GLY A 640 -10.73 -26.58 0.02
C GLY A 640 -9.45 -26.31 -0.78
N LYS A 641 -8.73 -25.24 -0.44
CA LYS A 641 -7.52 -24.81 -1.18
C LYS A 641 -6.43 -25.89 -1.31
N LYS A 642 -6.47 -26.95 -0.48
CA LYS A 642 -5.55 -28.08 -0.56
C LYS A 642 -6.19 -29.24 -1.34
N PRO A 643 -5.57 -29.74 -2.43
CA PRO A 643 -6.05 -30.93 -3.10
C PRO A 643 -6.01 -32.13 -2.14
N GLY A 644 -7.13 -32.85 -2.02
CA GLY A 644 -7.16 -34.10 -1.25
C GLY A 644 -6.31 -35.18 -1.90
N PHE A 645 -5.91 -36.21 -1.13
CA PHE A 645 -5.06 -37.33 -1.56
C PHE A 645 -5.49 -37.92 -2.93
N VAL A 646 -6.80 -38.11 -3.15
CA VAL A 646 -7.35 -38.63 -4.42
C VAL A 646 -7.06 -37.72 -5.61
N SER A 647 -7.07 -36.39 -5.43
CA SER A 647 -6.70 -35.43 -6.49
C SER A 647 -5.19 -35.39 -6.79
N ASN A 648 -4.35 -35.79 -5.83
CA ASN A 648 -2.90 -35.91 -6.04
C ASN A 648 -2.53 -37.22 -6.72
N VAL A 649 -3.29 -38.29 -6.46
CA VAL A 649 -3.06 -39.62 -7.02
C VAL A 649 -3.67 -39.77 -8.43
N PHE A 650 -4.92 -39.32 -8.65
CA PHE A 650 -5.64 -39.47 -9.93
C PHE A 650 -5.72 -38.17 -10.76
N TRP A 651 -6.29 -38.24 -11.98
CA TRP A 651 -6.58 -37.09 -12.84
C TRP A 651 -7.18 -35.95 -12.01
N SER A 652 -6.57 -34.76 -12.03
CA SER A 652 -7.09 -33.66 -11.24
C SER A 652 -8.46 -33.25 -11.78
N ILE A 653 -9.47 -33.18 -10.91
CA ILE A 653 -10.80 -32.64 -11.23
C ILE A 653 -10.67 -31.22 -11.84
N ARG A 654 -9.61 -30.50 -11.50
CA ARG A 654 -9.23 -29.22 -12.11
C ARG A 654 -8.97 -29.31 -13.62
N ASN A 655 -8.32 -30.38 -14.10
CA ASN A 655 -8.13 -30.59 -15.53
C ASN A 655 -9.46 -30.89 -16.23
N LEU A 656 -10.38 -31.63 -15.60
CA LEU A 656 -11.73 -31.87 -16.14
C LEU A 656 -12.49 -30.55 -16.28
N ARG A 657 -12.36 -29.65 -15.31
CA ARG A 657 -12.97 -28.32 -15.40
C ARG A 657 -12.44 -27.51 -16.59
N ALA A 658 -11.15 -27.59 -16.89
CA ALA A 658 -10.57 -26.94 -18.06
C ALA A 658 -11.16 -27.42 -19.40
N TYR A 659 -11.83 -28.58 -19.42
CA TYR A 659 -12.60 -29.06 -20.57
C TYR A 659 -14.01 -28.50 -20.65
N ILE A 660 -14.60 -28.19 -19.51
CA ILE A 660 -15.97 -27.67 -19.40
C ILE A 660 -15.98 -26.17 -19.68
N ASP A 661 -14.97 -25.45 -19.17
CA ASP A 661 -14.75 -24.00 -19.36
C ASP A 661 -14.04 -23.70 -20.71
#